data_AF-A0A3L6FR56-F1
#
_entry.id   AF-A0A3L6FR56-F1
#
_cell.length_a   1.000
_cell.length_b   1.000
_cell.length_c   1.000
_cell.angle_alpha   90.00
_cell.angle_beta   90.00
_cell.angle_gamma   90.00
#
_symmetry.space_group_name_H-M   'P 1'
#
loop_
_entity.id
_entity.type
_entity.pdbx_description
1 polymer ?
#
loop_
_entity_poly.entity_id
_entity_poly.type
_entity_poly.pdbx_seq_one_letter_code
_entity_poly.pdbx_strand_id
1 'polypeptide(L)'
;MIEFEFIVDLGSFTKLWICNLEKQSDVLDIGSQQVERRSIYAENTFDAAREILYQVEYGYKHANVFYFDGWDGIGASAALKEAAKRLKSSASKFDSVLHLDCSLWKSRRALQKAIAEEIKLPHSVMAILSQHDKEDDFNGVEEGARNEVREIIKHTYTKLATVKRLVVVFHNGSGSFIDLSEFGIPLNRNFKGDVLLWTMQGRFRPYVSYTIKEKDPNMVYLYVDPDTVQLDDTSLWGIVNEEAKEVAQYTGTIDHMAVVACILYTWKLKDMGNIDWDTHASNYWVCDGIIQGSSSSEAWDWKVGDALQRNMHLGWISRSYMDYFFSSSAIEMQMQHYLPRPPAICCTSEIISVPAEATSFFLQPKYGDEESQLLASMFKHSASNLRVLHLSGCTFRFASPPFLCCSNLRFLLLHRCKDDGTSITPTEGKELDDQSGAWRACFGKLQVMDLSYTKWWWLLSQRMNIMANLRELNAKGIKNLSTSHLRGCGRLVKLRVEDGSVDGQRLILENSVALELAVLVNHAKDEGATYISFRGCAQLRSILLGGLFCCLHELDLSCTSVETVDLREVEAQRLKRLILLGCQKLRAILWPPRSSSILETLDVFCVSTTPSTASGQEWPHLCKWEEKRKEATSASTAESSSLDRNWYICVRDARLLRSLDVFYTYENNRCSIGWPARVEFTTPPASGDLVAAQGVNILQQSIHVVDVYARDMITHNQLIHDEDATAGDEDGEGAIHWMWDCPTTRTMHGHGLYIHVQAEDDEQEGELNIGGTWSMPPRFICTSADVMHVHDCLSITSGISLSYITSWDLLNWCRVERCPMLRSVFTAFSEGKENDISSDSWLIFQNLTTFWASHLPMAKHIWNWSPRAYPSAYSFQQLQFLHLDYCPRVIFVLPLDSNMSLPQLETLEIICCGDLREIFRPQDPRLENQEEVVKHFPKLRRIHLHNLPTLRSICGRMMSSPMLETINVTGCLALRRLPAVGGRLGQPPTVVCEKDWWNALEWDGLEAKHHPSLFRPKHSCHYRKPKLLRGSVLRSSDQPIYCMHA
;
A
#
# COMPACT_ATOMS: atom_id res chain seq x y z
N MET A 1 -13.64 -96.97 -27.79
CA MET A 1 -12.59 -97.25 -26.79
C MET A 1 -12.86 -96.33 -25.61
N ILE A 2 -13.58 -96.89 -24.64
CA ILE A 2 -13.47 -96.71 -23.17
C ILE A 2 -13.32 -95.27 -22.64
N GLU A 3 -14.09 -94.74 -21.69
CA GLU A 3 -15.47 -94.83 -21.18
C GLU A 3 -15.52 -93.85 -19.98
N PHE A 4 -16.73 -93.42 -19.58
CA PHE A 4 -17.15 -92.62 -18.39
C PHE A 4 -17.03 -91.08 -18.48
N GLU A 5 -18.13 -90.33 -18.72
CA GLU A 5 -19.31 -90.01 -17.86
C GLU A 5 -19.01 -88.99 -16.74
N PHE A 6 -19.87 -88.06 -16.31
CA PHE A 6 -21.00 -87.26 -16.83
C PHE A 6 -21.50 -86.40 -15.64
N ILE A 7 -22.11 -85.21 -15.89
CA ILE A 7 -23.13 -84.49 -15.06
C ILE A 7 -22.65 -83.73 -13.80
N VAL A 8 -23.03 -82.49 -13.45
CA VAL A 8 -23.69 -81.26 -13.98
C VAL A 8 -23.66 -80.27 -12.79
N ASP A 9 -23.43 -78.97 -13.00
CA ASP A 9 -24.47 -77.97 -12.69
C ASP A 9 -24.22 -76.59 -13.33
N LEU A 10 -25.31 -76.08 -13.89
CA LEU A 10 -25.46 -74.83 -14.63
C LEU A 10 -25.53 -73.64 -13.66
N GLY A 11 -24.69 -72.63 -13.85
CA GLY A 11 -24.82 -71.42 -13.05
C GLY A 11 -23.92 -70.25 -13.39
N SER A 12 -23.44 -70.08 -14.63
CA SER A 12 -22.65 -68.90 -15.01
C SER A 12 -22.43 -68.87 -16.52
N PHE A 13 -23.38 -68.40 -17.35
CA PHE A 13 -23.10 -67.83 -18.69
C PHE A 13 -24.39 -67.35 -19.39
N THR A 14 -25.21 -66.52 -18.72
CA THR A 14 -26.35 -65.83 -19.36
C THR A 14 -26.82 -64.60 -18.56
N LYS A 15 -25.89 -63.75 -18.11
CA LYS A 15 -26.22 -62.44 -17.50
C LYS A 15 -25.32 -61.28 -17.98
N LEU A 16 -24.72 -61.42 -19.18
CA LEU A 16 -23.81 -60.42 -19.74
C LEU A 16 -24.36 -59.68 -20.97
N TRP A 17 -25.65 -59.82 -21.32
CA TRP A 17 -26.22 -59.12 -22.48
C TRP A 17 -27.65 -58.56 -22.31
N ILE A 18 -28.19 -58.52 -21.08
CA ILE A 18 -29.43 -57.81 -20.75
C ILE A 18 -29.26 -57.14 -19.37
N CYS A 19 -28.63 -55.95 -19.35
CA CYS A 19 -28.68 -54.95 -18.27
C CYS A 19 -28.17 -53.59 -18.82
N ASN A 20 -28.54 -53.26 -20.06
CA ASN A 20 -28.15 -52.01 -20.74
C ASN A 20 -29.35 -51.16 -21.18
N LEU A 21 -30.51 -51.36 -20.57
CA LEU A 21 -31.69 -50.50 -20.71
C LEU A 21 -32.34 -50.45 -19.32
N GLU A 22 -32.65 -49.24 -18.84
CA GLU A 22 -33.09 -48.88 -17.48
C GLU A 22 -31.97 -48.55 -16.48
N LYS A 23 -31.10 -47.62 -16.85
CA LYS A 23 -30.60 -46.62 -15.88
C LYS A 23 -31.55 -45.43 -15.99
N GLN A 24 -32.33 -45.15 -14.94
CA GLN A 24 -33.28 -44.04 -14.86
C GLN A 24 -32.57 -42.71 -15.16
N SER A 25 -32.74 -42.22 -16.38
CA SER A 25 -32.80 -40.78 -16.65
C SER A 25 -34.23 -40.36 -16.35
N ASP A 26 -34.46 -39.69 -15.22
CA ASP A 26 -35.74 -39.02 -15.00
C ASP A 26 -35.84 -37.82 -15.95
N VAL A 27 -36.37 -38.09 -17.14
CA VAL A 27 -36.75 -37.06 -18.12
C VAL A 27 -38.22 -36.75 -17.87
N LEU A 28 -38.47 -35.71 -17.07
CA LEU A 28 -39.76 -35.01 -17.04
C LEU A 28 -39.60 -33.68 -17.78
N ASP A 29 -40.43 -33.53 -18.82
CA ASP A 29 -40.29 -32.59 -19.92
C ASP A 29 -40.79 -31.16 -19.58
N ILE A 30 -40.35 -30.23 -20.45
CA ILE A 30 -40.85 -28.88 -20.75
C ILE A 30 -40.17 -27.71 -20.01
N GLY A 31 -39.15 -27.12 -20.67
CA GLY A 31 -38.94 -25.66 -20.64
C GLY A 31 -37.68 -25.10 -19.99
N SER A 32 -36.70 -25.92 -19.60
CA SER A 32 -35.42 -25.41 -19.11
C SER A 32 -34.28 -26.36 -19.46
N GLN A 33 -33.20 -25.87 -20.10
CA GLN A 33 -31.97 -26.66 -20.28
C GLN A 33 -31.50 -27.13 -18.89
N GLN A 34 -31.68 -28.41 -18.59
CA GLN A 34 -31.19 -29.05 -17.36
C GLN A 34 -29.73 -29.42 -17.56
N VAL A 35 -28.90 -29.10 -16.57
CA VAL A 35 -27.52 -29.58 -16.46
C VAL A 35 -27.56 -31.11 -16.30
N GLU A 36 -26.79 -31.83 -17.11
CA GLU A 36 -26.75 -33.30 -17.04
C GLU A 36 -26.02 -33.75 -15.75
N ARG A 37 -26.75 -34.42 -14.84
CA ARG A 37 -26.23 -34.92 -13.56
C ARG A 37 -26.02 -36.43 -13.62
N ARG A 38 -24.87 -36.91 -13.15
CA ARG A 38 -24.51 -38.34 -13.19
C ARG A 38 -23.79 -38.78 -11.92
N SER A 39 -24.32 -39.85 -11.32
CA SER A 39 -23.65 -40.57 -10.24
C SER A 39 -22.55 -41.47 -10.81
N ILE A 40 -21.37 -41.46 -10.19
CA ILE A 40 -20.25 -42.37 -10.47
C ILE A 40 -20.04 -43.30 -9.27
N TYR A 41 -19.61 -44.53 -9.53
CA TYR A 41 -19.34 -45.51 -8.47
C TYR A 41 -17.87 -45.40 -8.05
N ALA A 42 -17.61 -44.95 -6.83
CA ALA A 42 -16.26 -44.84 -6.28
C ALA A 42 -16.24 -45.05 -4.76
N GLU A 43 -15.32 -45.91 -4.30
CA GLU A 43 -15.18 -46.26 -2.88
C GLU A 43 -14.13 -45.40 -2.15
N ASN A 44 -13.26 -44.71 -2.89
CA ASN A 44 -12.20 -43.83 -2.37
C ASN A 44 -11.79 -42.80 -3.44
N THR A 45 -10.92 -41.84 -3.09
CA THR A 45 -10.54 -40.75 -4.03
C THR A 45 -9.74 -41.27 -5.23
N PHE A 46 -9.02 -42.38 -5.07
CA PHE A 46 -8.27 -43.03 -6.14
C PHE A 46 -9.21 -43.63 -7.21
N ASP A 47 -10.30 -44.27 -6.80
CA ASP A 47 -11.32 -44.80 -7.69
C ASP A 47 -12.14 -43.68 -8.34
N ALA A 48 -12.50 -42.64 -7.58
CA ALA A 48 -13.18 -41.46 -8.11
C ALA A 48 -12.35 -40.79 -9.20
N ALA A 49 -11.04 -40.60 -8.98
CA ALA A 49 -10.14 -40.06 -9.99
C ALA A 49 -10.10 -40.93 -11.26
N ARG A 50 -10.21 -42.26 -11.15
CA ARG A 50 -10.25 -43.16 -12.32
C ARG A 50 -11.54 -42.96 -13.10
N GLU A 51 -12.67 -42.93 -12.41
CA GLU A 51 -13.99 -42.76 -13.03
C GLU A 51 -14.15 -41.38 -13.67
N ILE A 52 -13.67 -40.30 -13.03
CA ILE A 52 -13.66 -38.94 -13.59
C ILE A 52 -12.91 -38.95 -14.93
N LEU A 53 -11.70 -39.52 -14.96
CA LEU A 53 -10.89 -39.59 -16.19
C LEU A 53 -11.54 -40.47 -17.26
N TYR A 54 -12.20 -41.57 -16.87
CA TYR A 54 -12.97 -42.38 -17.79
C TYR A 54 -14.11 -41.57 -18.45
N GLN A 55 -14.83 -40.76 -17.68
CA GLN A 55 -15.87 -39.87 -18.22
C GLN A 55 -15.30 -38.80 -19.17
N VAL A 56 -14.13 -38.25 -18.85
CA VAL A 56 -13.44 -37.27 -19.70
C VAL A 56 -12.98 -37.89 -21.03
N GLU A 57 -12.45 -39.11 -21.00
CA GLU A 57 -11.84 -39.73 -22.18
C GLU A 57 -12.84 -40.49 -23.08
N TYR A 58 -13.83 -41.13 -22.47
CA TYR A 58 -14.74 -42.07 -23.14
C TYR A 58 -16.22 -41.73 -22.96
N GLY A 59 -16.54 -40.72 -22.14
CA GLY A 59 -17.90 -40.28 -21.89
C GLY A 59 -18.51 -39.48 -23.05
N TYR A 60 -19.22 -38.40 -22.69
CA TYR A 60 -20.11 -37.71 -23.61
C TYR A 60 -19.36 -36.96 -24.71
N LYS A 61 -19.68 -37.27 -25.97
CA LYS A 61 -19.08 -36.64 -27.16
C LYS A 61 -19.36 -35.14 -27.29
N HIS A 62 -20.17 -34.55 -26.42
CA HIS A 62 -20.61 -33.14 -26.47
C HIS A 62 -20.17 -32.31 -25.26
N ALA A 63 -19.69 -32.95 -24.19
CA ALA A 63 -19.30 -32.26 -22.95
C ALA A 63 -17.79 -31.98 -22.92
N ASN A 64 -17.44 -30.78 -22.48
CA ASN A 64 -16.05 -30.36 -22.25
C ASN A 64 -15.85 -29.64 -20.91
N VAL A 65 -16.92 -29.50 -20.11
CA VAL A 65 -16.87 -28.96 -18.76
C VAL A 65 -17.42 -30.01 -17.80
N PHE A 66 -16.66 -30.37 -16.79
CA PHE A 66 -17.03 -31.39 -15.81
C PHE A 66 -16.87 -30.81 -14.41
N TYR A 67 -17.99 -30.71 -13.69
CA TYR A 67 -17.98 -30.37 -12.28
C TYR A 67 -17.96 -31.66 -11.46
N PHE A 68 -17.07 -31.76 -10.48
CA PHE A 68 -17.04 -32.89 -9.55
C PHE A 68 -17.40 -32.46 -8.13
N ASP A 69 -18.44 -33.09 -7.58
CA ASP A 69 -18.94 -32.80 -6.24
C ASP A 69 -18.39 -33.71 -5.15
N GLY A 70 -17.70 -34.80 -5.50
CA GLY A 70 -17.29 -35.78 -4.48
C GLY A 70 -18.47 -36.55 -3.91
N TRP A 71 -18.34 -36.92 -2.64
CA TRP A 71 -19.40 -37.53 -1.83
C TRP A 71 -20.15 -36.39 -1.13
N ASP A 72 -21.04 -35.74 -1.88
CA ASP A 72 -21.82 -34.57 -1.46
C ASP A 72 -21.02 -33.33 -1.01
N GLY A 73 -19.74 -33.23 -1.42
CA GLY A 73 -18.83 -32.13 -1.11
C GLY A 73 -17.50 -32.61 -0.52
N ILE A 74 -17.50 -33.77 0.15
CA ILE A 74 -16.31 -34.37 0.77
C ILE A 74 -15.44 -35.04 -0.30
N GLY A 75 -14.12 -34.97 -0.17
CA GLY A 75 -13.16 -35.68 -1.02
C GLY A 75 -13.04 -35.17 -2.46
N ALA A 76 -13.81 -34.15 -2.85
CA ALA A 76 -13.85 -33.62 -4.21
C ALA A 76 -12.49 -33.04 -4.66
N SER A 77 -11.87 -32.24 -3.79
CA SER A 77 -10.51 -31.72 -4.02
C SER A 77 -9.50 -32.86 -4.15
N ALA A 78 -9.57 -33.85 -3.26
CA ALA A 78 -8.63 -34.97 -3.24
C ALA A 78 -8.70 -35.83 -4.51
N ALA A 79 -9.90 -36.17 -4.96
CA ALA A 79 -10.08 -36.90 -6.20
C ALA A 79 -9.59 -36.10 -7.42
N LEU A 80 -9.86 -34.79 -7.50
CA LEU A 80 -9.38 -33.95 -8.61
C LEU A 80 -7.86 -33.81 -8.61
N LYS A 81 -7.23 -33.71 -7.44
CA LYS A 81 -5.77 -33.63 -7.32
C LYS A 81 -5.11 -34.93 -7.80
N GLU A 82 -5.68 -36.08 -7.41
CA GLU A 82 -5.23 -37.39 -7.89
C GLU A 82 -5.48 -37.54 -9.41
N ALA A 83 -6.60 -37.05 -9.93
CA ALA A 83 -6.85 -37.00 -11.37
C ALA A 83 -5.82 -36.13 -12.11
N ALA A 84 -5.49 -34.94 -11.58
CA ALA A 84 -4.44 -34.07 -12.13
C ALA A 84 -3.07 -34.74 -12.14
N LYS A 85 -2.70 -35.45 -11.07
CA LYS A 85 -1.46 -36.22 -10.98
C LYS A 85 -1.38 -37.30 -12.06
N ARG A 86 -2.47 -38.04 -12.28
CA ARG A 86 -2.55 -39.07 -13.33
C ARG A 86 -2.44 -38.49 -14.73
N LEU A 87 -3.14 -37.39 -14.99
CA LEU A 87 -3.05 -36.65 -16.25
C LEU A 87 -1.61 -36.18 -16.54
N LYS A 88 -0.88 -35.70 -15.52
CA LYS A 88 0.53 -35.30 -15.66
C LYS A 88 1.51 -36.48 -15.80
N SER A 89 1.20 -37.65 -15.23
CA SER A 89 2.07 -38.83 -15.22
C SER A 89 1.89 -39.80 -16.40
N SER A 90 0.71 -39.78 -17.02
CA SER A 90 0.40 -40.63 -18.18
C SER A 90 0.88 -40.00 -19.48
N ALA A 91 1.12 -40.81 -20.52
CA ALA A 91 1.19 -40.32 -21.90
C ALA A 91 -0.23 -39.90 -22.34
N SER A 92 -0.74 -38.83 -21.73
CA SER A 92 -2.11 -38.38 -21.91
C SER A 92 -2.34 -37.96 -23.37
N LYS A 93 -3.59 -38.04 -23.84
CA LYS A 93 -3.97 -37.53 -25.18
C LYS A 93 -3.91 -36.00 -25.29
N PHE A 94 -3.62 -35.31 -24.18
CA PHE A 94 -3.61 -33.86 -24.09
C PHE A 94 -2.19 -33.33 -24.24
N ASP A 95 -2.06 -32.21 -24.96
CA ASP A 95 -0.77 -31.58 -25.21
C ASP A 95 -0.28 -30.79 -23.99
N SER A 96 -1.21 -30.36 -23.12
CA SER A 96 -0.90 -29.63 -21.89
C SER A 96 -1.95 -29.89 -20.80
N VAL A 97 -1.48 -29.99 -19.56
CA VAL A 97 -2.31 -30.17 -18.35
C VAL A 97 -1.98 -29.05 -17.37
N LEU A 98 -2.92 -28.15 -17.15
CA LEU A 98 -2.83 -27.08 -16.15
C LEU A 98 -3.55 -27.51 -14.88
N HIS A 99 -2.84 -27.51 -13.75
CA HIS A 99 -3.44 -27.79 -12.46
C HIS A 99 -3.44 -26.51 -11.63
N LEU A 100 -4.63 -25.89 -11.50
CA LEU A 100 -4.83 -24.63 -10.82
C LEU A 100 -5.52 -24.89 -9.48
N ASP A 101 -4.74 -24.84 -8.39
CA ASP A 101 -5.29 -24.94 -7.04
C ASP A 101 -5.53 -23.56 -6.45
N CYS A 102 -6.78 -23.09 -6.52
CA CYS A 102 -7.26 -21.87 -5.87
C CYS A 102 -8.38 -22.20 -4.86
N SER A 103 -8.28 -23.38 -4.23
CA SER A 103 -9.21 -23.82 -3.17
C SER A 103 -9.32 -22.82 -2.02
N LEU A 104 -8.21 -22.15 -1.70
CA LEU A 104 -8.20 -20.93 -0.90
C LEU A 104 -8.33 -19.71 -1.80
N TRP A 105 -9.56 -19.26 -2.00
CA TRP A 105 -9.78 -18.07 -2.80
C TRP A 105 -9.26 -16.82 -2.10
N LYS A 106 -8.37 -16.11 -2.79
CA LYS A 106 -7.89 -14.79 -2.37
C LYS A 106 -8.53 -13.71 -3.23
N SER A 107 -8.28 -13.76 -4.54
CA SER A 107 -8.83 -12.81 -5.51
C SER A 107 -8.64 -13.28 -6.94
N ARG A 108 -9.26 -12.56 -7.88
CA ARG A 108 -9.04 -12.78 -9.32
C ARG A 108 -7.56 -12.57 -9.68
N ARG A 109 -6.90 -11.57 -9.09
CA ARG A 109 -5.44 -11.38 -9.27
C ARG A 109 -4.61 -12.58 -8.79
N ALA A 110 -4.98 -13.21 -7.67
CA ALA A 110 -4.27 -14.39 -7.18
C ALA A 110 -4.44 -15.60 -8.12
N LEU A 111 -5.63 -15.81 -8.68
CA LEU A 111 -5.85 -16.81 -9.74
C LEU A 111 -4.98 -16.51 -10.97
N GLN A 112 -4.91 -15.25 -11.40
CA GLN A 112 -4.07 -14.86 -12.53
C GLN A 112 -2.58 -15.14 -12.28
N LYS A 113 -2.09 -14.92 -11.05
CA LYS A 113 -0.71 -15.30 -10.65
C LYS A 113 -0.51 -16.81 -10.70
N ALA A 114 -1.44 -17.60 -10.16
CA ALA A 114 -1.36 -19.06 -10.19
C ALA A 114 -1.32 -19.60 -11.64
N ILE A 115 -2.12 -19.01 -12.54
CA ILE A 115 -2.08 -19.33 -13.98
C ILE A 115 -0.70 -19.00 -14.57
N ALA A 116 -0.18 -17.79 -14.31
CA ALA A 116 1.11 -17.34 -14.82
C ALA A 116 2.28 -18.21 -14.34
N GLU A 117 2.23 -18.68 -13.08
CA GLU A 117 3.21 -19.59 -12.49
C GLU A 117 3.13 -21.00 -13.11
N GLU A 118 1.92 -21.56 -13.24
CA GLU A 118 1.73 -22.91 -13.81
C GLU A 118 2.18 -22.98 -15.28
N ILE A 119 1.95 -21.93 -16.07
CA ILE A 119 2.41 -21.86 -17.48
C ILE A 119 3.87 -21.35 -17.62
N LYS A 120 4.53 -21.02 -16.50
CA LYS A 120 5.91 -20.53 -16.43
C LYS A 120 6.14 -19.29 -17.30
N LEU A 121 5.36 -18.23 -17.08
CA LEU A 121 5.64 -16.94 -17.71
C LEU A 121 7.02 -16.40 -17.26
N PRO A 122 7.71 -15.63 -18.12
CA PRO A 122 9.01 -15.06 -17.78
C PRO A 122 8.97 -14.16 -16.53
N HIS A 123 10.07 -14.09 -15.78
CA HIS A 123 10.19 -13.23 -14.59
C HIS A 123 9.87 -11.76 -14.88
N SER A 124 10.23 -11.24 -16.06
CA SER A 124 9.89 -9.88 -16.50
C SER A 124 8.37 -9.64 -16.60
N VAL A 125 7.60 -10.68 -16.95
CA VAL A 125 6.13 -10.61 -17.00
C VAL A 125 5.53 -10.75 -15.60
N MET A 126 6.13 -11.56 -14.72
CA MET A 126 5.74 -11.65 -13.31
C MET A 126 6.00 -10.35 -12.54
N ALA A 127 7.01 -9.57 -12.93
CA ALA A 127 7.29 -8.25 -12.37
C ALA A 127 6.14 -7.26 -12.62
N ILE A 128 5.39 -7.38 -13.74
CA ILE A 128 4.22 -6.54 -14.03
C ILE A 128 3.12 -6.77 -12.99
N LEU A 129 2.85 -8.02 -12.62
CA LEU A 129 1.87 -8.36 -11.57
C LEU A 129 2.29 -7.74 -10.23
N SER A 130 3.57 -7.88 -9.88
CA SER A 130 4.13 -7.32 -8.64
C SER A 130 4.06 -5.80 -8.61
N GLN A 131 4.34 -5.14 -9.74
CA GLN A 131 4.21 -3.69 -9.85
C GLN A 131 2.76 -3.24 -9.70
N HIS A 132 1.80 -3.93 -10.33
CA HIS A 132 0.40 -3.61 -10.14
C HIS A 132 -0.08 -3.86 -8.71
N ASP A 133 0.42 -4.89 -8.02
CA ASP A 133 0.10 -5.09 -6.60
C ASP A 133 0.63 -3.94 -5.74
N LYS A 134 1.88 -3.50 -5.98
CA LYS A 134 2.45 -2.32 -5.33
C LYS A 134 1.56 -1.09 -5.59
N GLU A 135 1.11 -0.86 -6.83
CA GLU A 135 0.20 0.25 -7.16
C GLU A 135 -1.17 0.13 -6.48
N ASP A 136 -1.74 -1.08 -6.44
CA ASP A 136 -3.02 -1.38 -5.79
C ASP A 136 -2.94 -1.17 -4.27
N ASP A 137 -1.79 -1.46 -3.63
CA ASP A 137 -1.53 -1.13 -2.22
C ASP A 137 -1.65 0.39 -1.97
N PHE A 138 -1.04 1.22 -2.82
CA PHE A 138 -1.12 2.69 -2.72
C PHE A 138 -2.49 3.25 -3.10
N ASN A 139 -3.24 2.56 -3.95
CA ASN A 139 -4.61 2.91 -4.29
C ASN A 139 -5.62 2.41 -3.27
N GLY A 140 -5.18 1.67 -2.23
CA GLY A 140 -6.07 1.18 -1.19
C GLY A 140 -6.94 0.01 -1.60
N VAL A 141 -6.56 -0.73 -2.64
CA VAL A 141 -7.33 -1.86 -3.14
C VAL A 141 -6.96 -3.11 -2.33
N GLU A 142 -7.89 -3.55 -1.50
CA GLU A 142 -7.78 -4.79 -0.74
C GLU A 142 -7.44 -5.98 -1.64
N GLU A 143 -6.63 -6.92 -1.13
CA GLU A 143 -6.19 -8.10 -1.88
C GLU A 143 -7.36 -8.83 -2.54
N GLY A 144 -8.48 -8.97 -1.82
CA GLY A 144 -9.72 -9.61 -2.28
C GLY A 144 -10.42 -8.94 -3.46
N ALA A 145 -10.27 -7.62 -3.60
CA ALA A 145 -10.91 -6.82 -4.64
C ALA A 145 -10.03 -6.65 -5.91
N ARG A 146 -8.80 -7.16 -5.91
CA ARG A 146 -7.87 -7.00 -7.04
C ARG A 146 -8.30 -7.80 -8.27
N ASN A 147 -8.45 -7.10 -9.38
CA ASN A 147 -8.81 -7.65 -10.68
C ASN A 147 -7.58 -8.04 -11.52
N GLU A 148 -7.80 -8.77 -12.60
CA GLU A 148 -6.80 -9.21 -13.56
C GLU A 148 -6.14 -8.07 -14.35
N VAL A 149 -4.84 -8.22 -14.66
CA VAL A 149 -4.07 -7.30 -15.52
C VAL A 149 -4.22 -7.71 -16.98
N ARG A 150 -4.66 -6.78 -17.84
CA ARG A 150 -4.87 -7.03 -19.28
C ARG A 150 -3.63 -7.50 -20.04
N GLU A 151 -2.46 -6.97 -19.69
CA GLU A 151 -1.20 -7.35 -20.33
C GLU A 151 -0.86 -8.83 -20.08
N ILE A 152 -1.10 -9.31 -18.87
CA ILE A 152 -0.87 -10.71 -18.48
C ILE A 152 -1.85 -11.65 -19.18
N ILE A 153 -3.12 -11.24 -19.38
CA ILE A 153 -4.10 -11.98 -20.18
C ILE A 153 -3.55 -12.25 -21.59
N LYS A 154 -2.99 -11.21 -22.24
CA LYS A 154 -2.43 -11.33 -23.59
C LYS A 154 -1.24 -12.29 -23.65
N HIS A 155 -0.33 -12.22 -22.68
CA HIS A 155 0.81 -13.15 -22.59
C HIS A 155 0.35 -14.59 -22.35
N THR A 156 -0.64 -14.79 -21.47
CA THR A 156 -1.25 -16.09 -21.19
C THR A 156 -1.87 -16.69 -22.44
N TYR A 157 -2.71 -15.92 -23.13
CA TYR A 157 -3.34 -16.35 -24.38
C TYR A 157 -2.31 -16.72 -25.44
N THR A 158 -1.30 -15.88 -25.65
CA THR A 158 -0.26 -16.13 -26.68
C THR A 158 0.52 -17.41 -26.41
N LYS A 159 0.78 -17.73 -25.14
CA LYS A 159 1.47 -18.96 -24.72
C LYS A 159 0.63 -20.20 -24.96
N LEU A 160 -0.67 -20.11 -24.70
CA LEU A 160 -1.59 -21.26 -24.77
C LEU A 160 -2.24 -21.46 -26.15
N ALA A 161 -2.26 -20.43 -27.01
CA ALA A 161 -2.92 -20.48 -28.32
C ALA A 161 -2.36 -21.54 -29.29
N THR A 162 -1.12 -22.02 -29.06
CA THR A 162 -0.50 -23.08 -29.88
C THR A 162 -0.79 -24.50 -29.38
N VAL A 163 -1.39 -24.64 -28.19
CA VAL A 163 -1.77 -25.93 -27.59
C VAL A 163 -3.04 -26.43 -28.29
N LYS A 164 -3.05 -27.67 -28.80
CA LYS A 164 -4.22 -28.19 -29.55
C LYS A 164 -5.23 -28.90 -28.65
N ARG A 165 -4.79 -29.48 -27.54
CA ARG A 165 -5.63 -30.15 -26.53
C ARG A 165 -5.18 -29.81 -25.11
N LEU A 166 -5.95 -28.95 -24.44
CA LEU A 166 -5.68 -28.47 -23.09
C LEU A 166 -6.61 -29.12 -22.06
N VAL A 167 -6.08 -29.62 -20.95
CA VAL A 167 -6.90 -29.92 -19.75
C VAL A 167 -6.58 -28.92 -18.67
N VAL A 168 -7.62 -28.35 -18.07
CA VAL A 168 -7.50 -27.54 -16.86
C VAL A 168 -8.20 -28.28 -15.72
N VAL A 169 -7.45 -28.58 -14.67
CA VAL A 169 -8.00 -29.03 -13.38
C VAL A 169 -8.02 -27.84 -12.44
N PHE A 170 -9.20 -27.34 -12.11
CA PHE A 170 -9.38 -26.10 -11.36
C PHE A 170 -10.10 -26.33 -10.02
N HIS A 171 -9.39 -26.09 -8.92
CA HIS A 171 -9.97 -26.07 -7.59
C HIS A 171 -10.40 -24.63 -7.28
N ASN A 172 -11.71 -24.36 -7.32
CA ASN A 172 -12.24 -23.00 -7.24
C ASN A 172 -12.79 -22.68 -5.84
N GLY A 173 -12.05 -21.92 -5.03
CA GLY A 173 -12.52 -21.51 -3.70
C GLY A 173 -13.57 -20.39 -3.68
N SER A 174 -13.85 -19.71 -4.81
CA SER A 174 -14.62 -18.45 -4.81
C SER A 174 -16.10 -18.59 -4.45
N GLY A 175 -16.65 -19.80 -4.56
CA GLY A 175 -18.08 -20.05 -4.36
C GLY A 175 -18.96 -19.65 -5.55
N SER A 176 -18.39 -19.17 -6.66
CA SER A 176 -19.07 -18.88 -7.92
C SER A 176 -18.36 -19.53 -9.11
N PHE A 177 -19.04 -19.74 -10.23
CA PHE A 177 -18.36 -20.12 -11.48
C PHE A 177 -17.43 -18.98 -11.93
N ILE A 178 -16.28 -19.35 -12.50
CA ILE A 178 -15.29 -18.40 -13.04
C ILE A 178 -14.99 -18.81 -14.47
N ASP A 179 -15.23 -17.90 -15.42
CA ASP A 179 -14.83 -18.12 -16.79
C ASP A 179 -13.33 -17.90 -16.96
N LEU A 180 -12.57 -18.98 -17.15
CA LEU A 180 -11.13 -18.92 -17.36
C LEU A 180 -10.72 -18.21 -18.66
N SER A 181 -11.67 -17.98 -19.59
CA SER A 181 -11.42 -17.18 -20.78
C SER A 181 -11.07 -15.72 -20.45
N GLU A 182 -11.61 -15.19 -19.34
CA GLU A 182 -11.31 -13.85 -18.82
C GLU A 182 -9.84 -13.71 -18.37
N PHE A 183 -9.16 -14.84 -18.13
CA PHE A 183 -7.75 -14.90 -17.73
C PHE A 183 -6.82 -15.21 -18.90
N GLY A 184 -7.35 -15.33 -20.12
CA GLY A 184 -6.59 -15.62 -21.33
C GLY A 184 -6.37 -17.11 -21.57
N ILE A 185 -7.09 -18.00 -20.88
CA ILE A 185 -7.07 -19.44 -21.18
C ILE A 185 -8.06 -19.70 -22.32
N PRO A 186 -7.60 -20.13 -23.51
CA PRO A 186 -8.45 -20.26 -24.69
C PRO A 186 -9.24 -21.58 -24.67
N LEU A 187 -10.10 -21.78 -23.65
CA LEU A 187 -11.00 -22.94 -23.62
C LEU A 187 -12.04 -22.80 -24.73
N ASN A 188 -11.86 -23.54 -25.82
CA ASN A 188 -12.82 -23.49 -26.92
C ASN A 188 -14.05 -24.34 -26.61
N ARG A 189 -15.06 -23.71 -25.98
CA ARG A 189 -16.30 -24.39 -25.56
C ARG A 189 -17.05 -25.08 -26.72
N ASN A 190 -16.76 -24.74 -27.98
CA ASN A 190 -17.39 -25.30 -29.17
C ASN A 190 -16.60 -26.43 -29.84
N PHE A 191 -15.36 -26.73 -29.38
CA PHE A 191 -14.50 -27.76 -29.96
C PHE A 191 -14.14 -28.84 -28.92
N LYS A 192 -14.19 -30.10 -29.33
CA LYS A 192 -14.10 -31.30 -28.46
C LYS A 192 -12.70 -31.63 -27.91
N GLY A 193 -11.78 -30.67 -27.94
CA GLY A 193 -10.36 -30.91 -27.66
C GLY A 193 -9.92 -30.52 -26.25
N ASP A 194 -10.47 -29.42 -25.74
CA ASP A 194 -10.10 -28.88 -24.43
C ASP A 194 -11.10 -29.31 -23.36
N VAL A 195 -10.63 -29.52 -22.14
CA VAL A 195 -11.44 -30.02 -21.02
C VAL A 195 -11.21 -29.16 -19.79
N LEU A 196 -12.30 -28.77 -19.12
CA LEU A 196 -12.28 -28.16 -17.79
C LEU A 196 -12.85 -29.14 -16.76
N LEU A 197 -11.98 -29.64 -15.88
CA LEU A 197 -12.36 -30.37 -14.67
C LEU A 197 -12.33 -29.40 -13.50
N TRP A 198 -13.42 -29.22 -12.77
CA TRP A 198 -13.42 -28.26 -11.66
C TRP A 198 -14.30 -28.66 -10.48
N THR A 199 -14.02 -28.05 -9.33
CA THR A 199 -14.78 -28.17 -8.09
C THR A 199 -14.84 -26.82 -7.38
N MET A 200 -15.76 -26.59 -6.43
CA MET A 200 -16.04 -25.25 -5.87
C MET A 200 -16.00 -25.21 -4.31
N GLN A 201 -15.86 -24.03 -3.68
CA GLN A 201 -15.97 -23.82 -2.22
C GLN A 201 -14.91 -24.52 -1.35
N GLY A 202 -13.75 -24.83 -1.90
CA GLY A 202 -12.60 -25.31 -1.11
C GLY A 202 -12.77 -26.74 -0.57
N ARG A 203 -12.11 -27.02 0.57
CA ARG A 203 -12.03 -28.33 1.24
C ARG A 203 -13.00 -28.41 2.41
N PHE A 204 -13.51 -29.61 2.69
CA PHE A 204 -14.51 -29.88 3.74
C PHE A 204 -15.71 -28.94 3.61
N ARG A 205 -16.47 -29.05 2.52
CA ARG A 205 -17.60 -28.14 2.22
C ARG A 205 -18.96 -28.81 2.49
N PRO A 206 -20.02 -28.03 2.79
CA PRO A 206 -21.36 -28.59 3.00
C PRO A 206 -22.05 -28.93 1.67
N TYR A 207 -23.13 -29.73 1.75
CA TYR A 207 -24.00 -30.10 0.64
C TYR A 207 -24.33 -28.92 -0.30
N VAL A 208 -23.96 -29.04 -1.57
CA VAL A 208 -24.14 -28.00 -2.60
C VAL A 208 -25.32 -28.37 -3.50
N SER A 209 -26.51 -28.55 -2.94
CA SER A 209 -27.64 -29.10 -3.71
C SER A 209 -28.18 -28.20 -4.83
N TYR A 210 -28.01 -26.86 -4.74
CA TYR A 210 -28.75 -25.91 -5.60
C TYR A 210 -28.00 -24.65 -6.06
N THR A 211 -26.68 -24.54 -5.86
CA THR A 211 -25.96 -23.25 -6.03
C THR A 211 -25.38 -23.00 -7.42
N ILE A 212 -25.18 -24.03 -8.26
CA ILE A 212 -24.75 -23.82 -9.66
C ILE A 212 -25.97 -23.39 -10.48
N LYS A 213 -26.24 -22.07 -10.50
CA LYS A 213 -27.31 -21.45 -11.29
C LYS A 213 -26.98 -21.37 -12.79
N GLU A 214 -25.73 -21.58 -13.16
CA GLU A 214 -25.28 -21.47 -14.54
C GLU A 214 -25.59 -22.74 -15.33
N LYS A 215 -26.33 -22.54 -16.41
CA LYS A 215 -26.73 -23.57 -17.36
C LYS A 215 -25.76 -23.55 -18.54
N ASP A 216 -24.50 -23.95 -18.31
CA ASP A 216 -23.63 -24.26 -19.46
C ASP A 216 -24.15 -25.57 -20.08
N PRO A 217 -24.66 -25.56 -21.33
CA PRO A 217 -25.21 -26.75 -21.96
C PRO A 217 -24.18 -27.86 -22.21
N ASN A 218 -22.87 -27.56 -22.11
CA ASN A 218 -21.79 -28.51 -22.28
C ASN A 218 -21.20 -29.01 -20.94
N MET A 219 -21.84 -28.66 -19.82
CA MET A 219 -21.43 -29.06 -18.47
C MET A 219 -22.10 -30.36 -18.00
N VAL A 220 -21.27 -31.27 -17.50
CA VAL A 220 -21.67 -32.51 -16.83
C VAL A 220 -21.35 -32.41 -15.35
N TYR A 221 -22.33 -32.70 -14.51
CA TYR A 221 -22.22 -32.72 -13.06
C TYR A 221 -21.98 -34.16 -12.59
N LEU A 222 -20.79 -34.42 -12.06
CA LEU A 222 -20.37 -35.71 -11.53
C LEU A 222 -20.42 -35.69 -10.00
N TYR A 223 -21.05 -36.70 -9.41
CA TYR A 223 -21.11 -36.88 -7.95
C TYR A 223 -21.04 -38.36 -7.61
N VAL A 224 -20.73 -38.67 -6.36
CA VAL A 224 -20.83 -40.03 -5.82
C VAL A 224 -21.97 -40.02 -4.82
N ASP A 225 -22.99 -40.84 -5.08
CA ASP A 225 -24.11 -41.02 -4.15
C ASP A 225 -23.74 -42.10 -3.12
N PRO A 226 -23.56 -41.74 -1.84
CA PRO A 226 -23.13 -42.69 -0.80
C PRO A 226 -24.09 -43.86 -0.61
N ASP A 227 -25.40 -43.61 -0.76
CA ASP A 227 -26.45 -44.61 -0.56
C ASP A 227 -26.44 -45.65 -1.69
N THR A 228 -26.11 -45.22 -2.92
CA THR A 228 -25.98 -46.13 -4.07
C THR A 228 -24.73 -47.01 -4.03
N VAL A 229 -23.65 -46.54 -3.38
CA VAL A 229 -22.37 -47.25 -3.28
C VAL A 229 -22.31 -48.15 -2.03
N GLN A 230 -23.30 -48.06 -1.12
CA GLN A 230 -23.35 -48.81 0.15
C GLN A 230 -22.06 -48.65 0.98
N LEU A 231 -21.52 -47.42 1.03
CA LEU A 231 -20.30 -47.17 1.79
C LEU A 231 -20.53 -47.39 3.27
N ASP A 232 -19.67 -48.20 3.89
CA ASP A 232 -19.66 -48.35 5.34
C ASP A 232 -18.98 -47.15 6.01
N ASP A 233 -19.19 -46.99 7.32
CA ASP A 233 -18.59 -45.92 8.13
C ASP A 233 -17.05 -45.88 7.97
N THR A 234 -16.41 -47.05 7.77
CA THR A 234 -14.95 -47.17 7.56
C THR A 234 -14.50 -46.51 6.26
N SER A 235 -15.20 -46.78 5.16
CA SER A 235 -14.86 -46.25 3.83
C SER A 235 -15.06 -44.74 3.76
N LEU A 236 -16.16 -44.23 4.34
CA LEU A 236 -16.42 -42.80 4.44
C LEU A 236 -15.33 -42.07 5.25
N TRP A 237 -14.83 -42.69 6.31
CA TRP A 237 -13.69 -42.15 7.06
C TRP A 237 -12.36 -42.22 6.32
N GLY A 238 -12.20 -43.20 5.43
CA GLY A 238 -11.09 -43.23 4.46
C GLY A 238 -11.04 -41.93 3.65
N ILE A 239 -12.20 -41.46 3.16
CA ILE A 239 -12.30 -40.22 2.36
C ILE A 239 -11.96 -38.99 3.20
N VAL A 240 -12.50 -38.89 4.42
CA VAL A 240 -12.17 -37.79 5.36
C VAL A 240 -10.67 -37.75 5.66
N ASN A 241 -10.03 -38.91 5.85
CA ASN A 241 -8.58 -39.02 6.05
C ASN A 241 -7.78 -38.56 4.83
N GLU A 242 -8.23 -38.88 3.61
CA GLU A 242 -7.56 -38.43 2.39
C GLU A 242 -7.65 -36.90 2.22
N GLU A 243 -8.80 -36.31 2.50
CA GLU A 243 -8.95 -34.85 2.49
C GLU A 243 -8.15 -34.16 3.61
N ALA A 244 -8.07 -34.78 4.80
CA ALA A 244 -7.22 -34.30 5.89
C ALA A 244 -5.73 -34.35 5.55
N LYS A 245 -5.27 -35.39 4.81
CA LYS A 245 -3.90 -35.45 4.27
C LYS A 245 -3.62 -34.31 3.33
N GLU A 246 -4.60 -33.90 2.52
CA GLU A 246 -4.43 -32.74 1.65
C GLU A 246 -4.22 -31.47 2.47
N VAL A 247 -5.09 -31.18 3.44
CA VAL A 247 -4.96 -30.00 4.29
C VAL A 247 -3.62 -29.99 5.02
N ALA A 248 -3.18 -31.14 5.53
CA ALA A 248 -1.89 -31.27 6.20
C ALA A 248 -0.70 -30.87 5.30
N GLN A 249 -0.73 -31.21 4.00
CA GLN A 249 0.35 -30.86 3.05
C GLN A 249 0.59 -29.34 2.95
N TYR A 250 -0.44 -28.50 3.08
CA TYR A 250 -0.29 -27.04 3.00
C TYR A 250 0.36 -26.43 4.25
N THR A 251 0.34 -27.15 5.38
CA THR A 251 1.09 -26.78 6.60
C THR A 251 2.51 -27.35 6.59
N GLY A 252 2.81 -28.28 5.68
CA GLY A 252 4.12 -28.87 5.40
C GLY A 252 4.74 -29.70 6.53
N THR A 253 4.09 -29.79 7.70
CA THR A 253 4.74 -30.26 8.93
C THR A 253 3.81 -30.96 9.95
N ILE A 254 2.48 -30.84 9.84
CA ILE A 254 1.54 -31.51 10.75
C ILE A 254 1.13 -32.89 10.23
N ASP A 255 0.91 -33.84 11.13
CA ASP A 255 0.29 -35.12 10.79
C ASP A 255 -1.20 -34.90 10.46
N HIS A 256 -1.67 -35.53 9.39
CA HIS A 256 -3.09 -35.55 9.00
C HIS A 256 -4.01 -36.03 10.12
N MET A 257 -3.52 -36.90 11.01
CA MET A 257 -4.27 -37.37 12.18
C MET A 257 -4.65 -36.20 13.11
N ALA A 258 -3.80 -35.17 13.24
CA ALA A 258 -4.11 -33.99 14.03
C ALA A 258 -5.17 -33.11 13.36
N VAL A 259 -5.22 -33.07 12.02
CA VAL A 259 -6.29 -32.39 11.27
C VAL A 259 -7.64 -33.08 11.51
N VAL A 260 -7.66 -34.42 11.47
CA VAL A 260 -8.87 -35.21 11.81
C VAL A 260 -9.31 -34.95 13.24
N ALA A 261 -8.37 -34.93 14.20
CA ALA A 261 -8.67 -34.60 15.59
C ALA A 261 -9.27 -33.19 15.75
N CYS A 262 -8.78 -32.19 15.01
CA CYS A 262 -9.35 -30.84 15.00
C CYS A 262 -10.80 -30.84 14.50
N ILE A 263 -11.09 -31.58 13.41
CA ILE A 263 -12.45 -31.71 12.85
C ILE A 263 -13.39 -32.37 13.86
N LEU A 264 -12.95 -33.47 14.49
CA LEU A 264 -13.74 -34.18 15.50
C LEU A 264 -14.01 -33.33 16.75
N TYR A 265 -13.03 -32.53 17.17
CA TYR A 265 -13.17 -31.62 18.29
C TYR A 265 -14.22 -30.55 18.01
N THR A 266 -14.15 -29.93 16.83
CA THR A 266 -15.13 -28.93 16.38
C THR A 266 -16.52 -29.55 16.23
N TRP A 267 -16.62 -30.74 15.66
CA TRP A 267 -17.89 -31.47 15.52
C TRP A 267 -18.53 -31.81 16.87
N LYS A 268 -17.75 -32.24 17.86
CA LYS A 268 -18.28 -32.51 19.21
C LYS A 268 -18.95 -31.27 19.82
N LEU A 269 -18.48 -30.08 19.45
CA LEU A 269 -18.95 -28.80 19.94
C LEU A 269 -20.02 -28.14 19.03
N LYS A 270 -20.47 -28.83 17.97
CA LYS A 270 -21.49 -28.33 17.02
C LYS A 270 -22.79 -27.86 17.68
N ASP A 271 -23.12 -28.46 18.83
CA ASP A 271 -24.35 -28.16 19.56
C ASP A 271 -24.23 -26.94 20.49
N MET A 272 -23.02 -26.41 20.68
CA MET A 272 -22.75 -25.22 21.49
C MET A 272 -23.01 -23.97 20.64
N GLY A 273 -24.20 -23.39 20.74
CA GLY A 273 -24.75 -22.40 19.80
C GLY A 273 -24.09 -21.01 19.75
N ASN A 274 -22.94 -20.78 20.38
CA ASN A 274 -22.32 -19.45 20.55
C ASN A 274 -20.81 -19.40 20.26
N ILE A 275 -20.20 -20.44 19.68
CA ILE A 275 -18.76 -20.42 19.37
C ILE A 275 -18.52 -19.77 18.01
N ASP A 276 -17.80 -18.65 18.00
CA ASP A 276 -17.26 -18.05 16.79
C ASP A 276 -16.01 -18.84 16.34
N TRP A 277 -16.22 -19.84 15.48
CA TRP A 277 -15.14 -20.68 14.94
C TRP A 277 -14.19 -19.90 14.03
N ASP A 278 -14.67 -18.86 13.35
CA ASP A 278 -13.84 -18.02 12.49
C ASP A 278 -12.86 -17.17 13.30
N THR A 279 -13.14 -16.93 14.59
CA THR A 279 -12.21 -16.29 15.54
C THR A 279 -11.41 -17.29 16.36
N HIS A 280 -12.04 -18.33 16.91
CA HIS A 280 -11.45 -19.15 17.97
C HIS A 280 -11.02 -20.56 17.59
N ALA A 281 -11.21 -21.04 16.36
CA ALA A 281 -10.86 -22.42 16.02
C ALA A 281 -9.40 -22.77 16.38
N SER A 282 -8.42 -21.95 15.97
CA SER A 282 -7.02 -22.16 16.32
C SER A 282 -6.76 -22.06 17.84
N ASN A 283 -7.45 -21.15 18.51
CA ASN A 283 -7.36 -20.98 19.97
C ASN A 283 -7.73 -22.28 20.70
N TYR A 284 -8.84 -22.92 20.32
CA TYR A 284 -9.27 -24.19 20.90
C TYR A 284 -8.27 -25.32 20.64
N TRP A 285 -7.87 -25.52 19.38
CA TRP A 285 -7.01 -26.64 19.01
C TRP A 285 -5.61 -26.57 19.63
N VAL A 286 -5.02 -25.37 19.69
CA VAL A 286 -3.69 -25.15 20.29
C VAL A 286 -3.75 -25.19 21.82
N CYS A 287 -4.75 -24.56 22.43
CA CYS A 287 -4.84 -24.50 23.89
C CYS A 287 -5.22 -25.84 24.53
N ASP A 288 -6.12 -26.61 23.91
CA ASP A 288 -6.39 -27.99 24.34
C ASP A 288 -5.16 -28.88 24.13
N GLY A 289 -4.39 -28.57 23.09
CA GLY A 289 -3.15 -29.26 22.73
C GLY A 289 -3.38 -30.41 21.76
N ILE A 290 -4.36 -30.27 20.86
CA ILE A 290 -4.51 -31.13 19.69
C ILE A 290 -3.36 -30.86 18.72
N ILE A 291 -3.01 -29.58 18.55
CA ILE A 291 -1.84 -29.16 17.79
C ILE A 291 -0.66 -29.04 18.76
N GLN A 292 0.30 -29.96 18.65
CA GLN A 292 1.56 -29.94 19.40
C GLN A 292 2.70 -30.44 18.50
N GLY A 293 3.73 -29.61 18.33
CA GLY A 293 4.92 -29.99 17.54
C GLY A 293 5.87 -30.95 18.28
N SER A 294 6.58 -31.79 17.53
CA SER A 294 7.68 -32.63 18.04
C SER A 294 8.90 -31.82 18.54
N SER A 295 8.96 -30.53 18.22
CA SER A 295 10.04 -29.58 18.51
C SER A 295 9.60 -28.38 19.36
N SER A 296 8.74 -28.59 20.36
CA SER A 296 8.56 -27.73 21.56
C SER A 296 8.51 -26.18 21.44
N SER A 297 8.20 -25.58 20.28
CA SER A 297 8.13 -24.12 20.12
C SER A 297 6.67 -23.68 20.00
N GLU A 298 6.17 -22.96 21.01
CA GLU A 298 4.79 -22.45 21.05
C GLU A 298 4.43 -21.62 19.79
N ALA A 299 5.41 -20.89 19.23
CA ALA A 299 5.22 -20.10 18.01
C ALA A 299 4.87 -20.97 16.77
N TRP A 300 5.36 -22.21 16.74
CA TRP A 300 5.04 -23.16 15.68
C TRP A 300 3.58 -23.63 15.79
N ASP A 301 3.13 -23.99 17.00
CA ASP A 301 1.76 -24.49 17.22
C ASP A 301 0.73 -23.45 16.75
N TRP A 302 0.92 -22.18 17.11
CA TRP A 302 0.05 -21.07 16.69
C TRP A 302 0.08 -20.82 15.18
N LYS A 303 1.25 -20.90 14.54
CA LYS A 303 1.37 -20.73 13.08
C LYS A 303 0.62 -21.83 12.33
N VAL A 304 0.66 -23.07 12.82
CA VAL A 304 -0.05 -24.20 12.23
C VAL A 304 -1.56 -24.08 12.49
N GLY A 305 -1.97 -23.74 13.72
CA GLY A 305 -3.38 -23.51 14.04
C GLY A 305 -4.02 -22.42 13.17
N ASP A 306 -3.38 -21.26 13.05
CA ASP A 306 -3.85 -20.16 12.20
C ASP A 306 -3.81 -20.52 10.70
N ALA A 307 -2.97 -21.46 10.26
CA ALA A 307 -2.98 -21.97 8.89
C ALA A 307 -4.13 -22.96 8.65
N LEU A 308 -4.38 -23.88 9.58
CA LEU A 308 -5.49 -24.85 9.50
C LEU A 308 -6.85 -24.16 9.51
N GLN A 309 -7.04 -23.17 10.39
CA GLN A 309 -8.27 -22.38 10.45
C GLN A 309 -8.56 -21.65 9.13
N ARG A 310 -7.53 -21.16 8.44
CA ARG A 310 -7.70 -20.57 7.10
C ARG A 310 -7.98 -21.61 6.02
N ASN A 311 -7.43 -22.83 6.14
CA ASN A 311 -7.50 -23.87 5.11
C ASN A 311 -8.73 -24.79 5.21
N MET A 312 -9.45 -24.76 6.33
CA MET A 312 -10.66 -25.54 6.56
C MET A 312 -11.84 -24.57 6.72
N HIS A 313 -12.81 -24.66 5.83
CA HIS A 313 -14.12 -24.08 6.13
C HIS A 313 -14.71 -24.89 7.28
N LEU A 314 -15.20 -24.26 8.35
CA LEU A 314 -15.81 -24.97 9.50
C LEU A 314 -17.32 -24.71 9.61
N GLY A 315 -17.86 -23.77 8.82
CA GLY A 315 -19.29 -23.43 8.82
C GLY A 315 -20.22 -24.56 8.34
N TRP A 316 -19.67 -25.64 7.74
CA TRP A 316 -20.41 -26.84 7.37
C TRP A 316 -20.68 -27.78 8.55
N ILE A 317 -20.04 -27.55 9.71
CA ILE A 317 -20.25 -28.30 10.96
C ILE A 317 -21.58 -27.85 11.60
N SER A 318 -22.61 -27.76 10.77
CA SER A 318 -24.00 -27.61 11.18
C SER A 318 -24.51 -28.95 11.71
N ARG A 319 -25.43 -28.88 12.66
CA ARG A 319 -26.05 -30.02 13.38
C ARG A 319 -26.51 -31.19 12.50
N SER A 320 -26.81 -30.97 11.21
CA SER A 320 -27.55 -31.93 10.39
C SER A 320 -26.74 -32.68 9.34
N TYR A 321 -25.54 -32.22 8.95
CA TYR A 321 -24.90 -32.74 7.73
C TYR A 321 -24.09 -34.02 7.98
N MET A 322 -23.17 -34.05 8.94
CA MET A 322 -22.41 -35.28 9.27
C MET A 322 -23.29 -36.42 9.82
N ASP A 323 -24.39 -36.08 10.49
CA ASP A 323 -25.34 -37.06 11.04
C ASP A 323 -26.13 -37.76 9.93
N TYR A 324 -26.06 -37.25 8.68
CA TYR A 324 -26.54 -37.93 7.48
C TYR A 324 -25.58 -39.02 7.00
N PHE A 325 -24.26 -38.80 7.12
CA PHE A 325 -23.24 -39.70 6.56
C PHE A 325 -22.70 -40.73 7.55
N PHE A 326 -22.69 -40.42 8.85
CA PHE A 326 -22.03 -41.25 9.85
C PHE A 326 -22.96 -41.65 10.98
N SER A 327 -22.89 -42.93 11.38
CA SER A 327 -23.58 -43.38 12.58
C SER A 327 -22.99 -42.72 13.84
N SER A 328 -23.83 -42.37 14.82
CA SER A 328 -23.35 -41.79 16.09
C SER A 328 -22.30 -42.67 16.78
N SER A 329 -22.45 -43.99 16.68
CA SER A 329 -21.49 -44.99 17.19
C SER A 329 -20.13 -44.95 16.48
N ALA A 330 -20.11 -44.76 15.16
CA ALA A 330 -18.86 -44.69 14.41
C ALA A 330 -18.09 -43.42 14.77
N ILE A 331 -18.77 -42.29 14.86
CA ILE A 331 -18.11 -41.03 15.25
C ILE A 331 -17.55 -41.14 16.68
N GLU A 332 -18.29 -41.72 17.61
CA GLU A 332 -17.81 -41.93 18.99
C GLU A 332 -16.56 -42.84 19.05
N MET A 333 -16.53 -43.91 18.27
CA MET A 333 -15.36 -44.79 18.17
C MET A 333 -14.14 -44.03 17.65
N GLN A 334 -14.33 -43.20 16.63
CA GLN A 334 -13.26 -42.41 16.02
C GLN A 334 -12.81 -41.28 16.95
N MET A 335 -13.73 -40.65 17.68
CA MET A 335 -13.40 -39.72 18.75
C MET A 335 -12.53 -40.39 19.81
N GLN A 336 -12.83 -41.61 20.25
CA GLN A 336 -11.98 -42.32 21.22
C GLN A 336 -10.58 -42.64 20.66
N HIS A 337 -10.48 -42.89 19.36
CA HIS A 337 -9.20 -43.19 18.70
C HIS A 337 -8.31 -41.95 18.52
N TYR A 338 -8.87 -40.84 18.03
CA TYR A 338 -8.12 -39.64 17.64
C TYR A 338 -8.08 -38.56 18.75
N LEU A 339 -9.07 -38.56 19.63
CA LEU A 339 -9.17 -37.66 20.79
C LEU A 339 -9.16 -38.53 22.06
N PRO A 340 -7.98 -38.96 22.55
CA PRO A 340 -7.87 -39.81 23.75
C PRO A 340 -8.46 -39.13 25.01
N ARG A 341 -8.70 -37.81 24.96
CA ARG A 341 -9.40 -37.02 25.99
C ARG A 341 -10.37 -36.06 25.30
N PRO A 342 -11.59 -36.50 24.96
CA PRO A 342 -12.55 -35.64 24.28
C PRO A 342 -13.04 -34.50 25.19
N PRO A 343 -13.49 -33.36 24.62
CA PRO A 343 -14.02 -32.26 25.41
C PRO A 343 -15.27 -32.68 26.20
N ALA A 344 -15.33 -32.31 27.47
CA ALA A 344 -16.47 -32.55 28.34
C ALA A 344 -17.50 -31.43 28.18
N ILE A 345 -18.73 -31.79 27.83
CA ILE A 345 -19.83 -30.84 27.57
C ILE A 345 -20.94 -31.06 28.59
N CYS A 346 -21.38 -29.98 29.24
CA CYS A 346 -22.53 -29.98 30.13
C CYS A 346 -23.54 -28.91 29.66
N CYS A 347 -24.74 -29.35 29.31
CA CYS A 347 -25.83 -28.50 28.82
C CYS A 347 -27.07 -28.54 29.74
N THR A 348 -26.87 -28.93 31.01
CA THR A 348 -27.93 -29.13 32.01
C THR A 348 -27.76 -28.18 33.18
N SER A 349 -28.86 -27.82 33.83
CA SER A 349 -28.88 -27.10 35.11
C SER A 349 -28.42 -27.95 36.30
N GLU A 350 -28.49 -29.28 36.17
CA GLU A 350 -27.88 -30.21 37.12
C GLU A 350 -26.35 -30.23 36.95
N ILE A 351 -25.67 -29.66 37.93
CA ILE A 351 -24.22 -29.47 37.94
C ILE A 351 -23.51 -30.78 38.31
N ILE A 352 -22.80 -31.36 37.35
CA ILE A 352 -21.95 -32.55 37.51
C ILE A 352 -20.49 -32.10 37.72
N SER A 353 -19.71 -32.85 38.51
CA SER A 353 -18.26 -32.64 38.64
C SER A 353 -17.54 -32.78 37.30
N VAL A 354 -16.54 -31.93 37.03
CA VAL A 354 -15.73 -32.05 35.80
C VAL A 354 -14.96 -33.37 35.84
N PRO A 355 -15.00 -34.20 34.77
CA PRO A 355 -14.25 -35.44 34.71
C PRO A 355 -12.75 -35.21 34.93
N ALA A 356 -12.10 -36.10 35.68
CA ALA A 356 -10.69 -35.93 36.06
C ALA A 356 -9.76 -35.90 34.83
N GLU A 357 -10.12 -36.61 33.77
CA GLU A 357 -9.37 -36.75 32.52
C GLU A 357 -9.63 -35.60 31.52
N ALA A 358 -10.62 -34.74 31.77
CA ALA A 358 -11.02 -33.70 30.83
C ALA A 358 -9.94 -32.61 30.65
N THR A 359 -9.56 -32.34 29.40
CA THR A 359 -8.66 -31.24 29.02
C THR A 359 -9.41 -29.97 28.63
N SER A 360 -10.66 -30.12 28.21
CA SER A 360 -11.59 -29.04 27.89
C SER A 360 -12.93 -29.24 28.59
N PHE A 361 -13.52 -28.15 29.11
CA PHE A 361 -14.85 -28.17 29.71
C PHE A 361 -15.72 -27.02 29.19
N PHE A 362 -16.93 -27.35 28.79
CA PHE A 362 -17.92 -26.44 28.22
C PHE A 362 -19.22 -26.50 29.01
N LEU A 363 -19.69 -25.34 29.49
CA LEU A 363 -20.95 -25.21 30.21
C LEU A 363 -21.82 -24.11 29.57
N GLN A 364 -22.97 -24.53 29.05
CA GLN A 364 -24.00 -23.63 28.49
C GLN A 364 -25.39 -24.11 28.94
N PRO A 365 -25.98 -23.51 29.98
CA PRO A 365 -27.35 -23.81 30.41
C PRO A 365 -28.37 -23.50 29.31
N LYS A 366 -29.47 -24.25 29.24
CA LYS A 366 -30.54 -24.00 28.25
C LYS A 366 -31.34 -22.75 28.62
N TYR A 367 -31.87 -22.06 27.61
CA TYR A 367 -32.72 -20.89 27.80
C TYR A 367 -33.96 -21.25 28.61
N GLY A 368 -34.12 -20.66 29.81
CA GLY A 368 -35.26 -20.86 30.69
C GLY A 368 -34.98 -21.65 31.98
N ASP A 369 -33.80 -22.26 32.10
CA ASP A 369 -33.35 -22.86 33.37
C ASP A 369 -32.88 -21.75 34.35
N GLU A 370 -33.11 -21.93 35.65
CA GLU A 370 -32.59 -21.05 36.70
C GLU A 370 -31.05 -20.92 36.60
N GLU A 371 -30.49 -19.75 36.95
CA GLU A 371 -29.06 -19.46 36.83
C GLU A 371 -28.20 -20.57 37.47
N SER A 372 -27.30 -21.18 36.69
CA SER A 372 -26.46 -22.28 37.18
C SER A 372 -25.33 -21.75 38.07
N GLN A 373 -25.44 -21.99 39.38
CA GLN A 373 -24.43 -21.59 40.37
C GLN A 373 -23.18 -22.50 40.31
N LEU A 374 -22.03 -21.94 39.96
CA LEU A 374 -20.80 -22.73 39.80
C LEU A 374 -20.16 -23.07 41.17
N LEU A 375 -20.18 -24.35 41.56
CA LEU A 375 -19.61 -24.81 42.85
C LEU A 375 -18.10 -25.07 42.77
N ALA A 376 -17.35 -24.66 43.81
CA ALA A 376 -15.90 -24.88 43.89
C ALA A 376 -15.48 -26.37 43.95
N SER A 377 -16.35 -27.26 44.39
CA SER A 377 -16.10 -28.72 44.37
C SER A 377 -16.00 -29.29 42.95
N MET A 378 -16.59 -28.62 41.95
CA MET A 378 -16.68 -29.11 40.58
C MET A 378 -15.31 -29.36 39.92
N PHE A 379 -14.32 -28.51 40.20
CA PHE A 379 -13.01 -28.52 39.53
C PHE A 379 -11.92 -29.24 40.32
N LYS A 380 -12.20 -29.70 41.55
CA LYS A 380 -11.16 -30.26 42.45
C LYS A 380 -10.42 -31.46 41.84
N HIS A 381 -11.12 -32.30 41.06
CA HIS A 381 -10.57 -33.53 40.50
C HIS A 381 -9.90 -33.34 39.13
N SER A 382 -10.14 -32.21 38.45
CA SER A 382 -9.62 -31.90 37.11
C SER A 382 -8.60 -30.74 37.08
N ALA A 383 -8.29 -30.18 38.25
CA ALA A 383 -7.41 -29.03 38.48
C ALA A 383 -6.05 -29.09 37.73
N SER A 384 -5.46 -30.27 37.57
CA SER A 384 -4.17 -30.42 36.88
C SER A 384 -4.28 -30.68 35.39
N ASN A 385 -5.44 -31.05 34.85
CA ASN A 385 -5.59 -31.47 33.45
C ASN A 385 -6.29 -30.43 32.57
N LEU A 386 -7.18 -29.62 33.16
CA LEU A 386 -7.99 -28.67 32.42
C LEU A 386 -7.14 -27.54 31.80
N ARG A 387 -7.27 -27.35 30.49
CA ARG A 387 -6.56 -26.36 29.66
C ARG A 387 -7.50 -25.37 29.00
N VAL A 388 -8.71 -25.79 28.63
CA VAL A 388 -9.74 -24.92 28.03
C VAL A 388 -10.97 -24.91 28.91
N LEU A 389 -11.48 -23.72 29.19
CA LEU A 389 -12.71 -23.51 29.95
C LEU A 389 -13.61 -22.50 29.24
N HIS A 390 -14.80 -22.95 28.84
CA HIS A 390 -15.84 -22.10 28.27
C HIS A 390 -17.05 -22.11 29.20
N LEU A 391 -17.38 -20.95 29.76
CA LEU A 391 -18.56 -20.77 30.61
C LEU A 391 -19.48 -19.72 30.00
N SER A 392 -20.75 -20.09 29.80
CA SER A 392 -21.77 -19.20 29.28
C SER A 392 -22.95 -19.15 30.25
N GLY A 393 -23.41 -17.96 30.61
CA GLY A 393 -24.59 -17.77 31.47
C GLY A 393 -24.46 -18.35 32.89
N CYS A 394 -23.25 -18.44 33.43
CA CYS A 394 -22.97 -18.99 34.76
C CYS A 394 -22.92 -17.89 35.83
N THR A 395 -23.31 -18.22 37.07
CA THR A 395 -23.21 -17.32 38.23
C THR A 395 -22.18 -17.87 39.24
N PHE A 396 -21.16 -17.10 39.58
CA PHE A 396 -20.13 -17.48 40.55
C PHE A 396 -19.41 -16.27 41.15
N ARG A 397 -18.74 -16.45 42.30
CA ARG A 397 -17.99 -15.36 42.93
C ARG A 397 -16.75 -14.97 42.13
N PHE A 398 -16.72 -13.74 41.64
CA PHE A 398 -15.61 -13.21 40.84
C PHE A 398 -14.30 -13.08 41.62
N ALA A 399 -14.36 -12.73 42.90
CA ALA A 399 -13.17 -12.59 43.78
C ALA A 399 -12.52 -13.94 44.12
N SER A 400 -13.27 -15.03 44.06
CA SER A 400 -12.77 -16.39 44.31
C SER A 400 -13.39 -17.39 43.32
N PRO A 401 -13.01 -17.31 42.03
CA PRO A 401 -13.59 -18.19 41.02
C PRO A 401 -13.36 -19.67 41.37
N PRO A 402 -14.36 -20.54 41.17
CA PRO A 402 -14.27 -21.95 41.54
C PRO A 402 -13.22 -22.74 40.74
N PHE A 403 -12.78 -22.21 39.59
CA PHE A 403 -11.74 -22.79 38.75
C PHE A 403 -10.32 -22.29 39.06
N LEU A 404 -10.11 -21.50 40.14
CA LEU A 404 -8.76 -21.07 40.55
C LEU A 404 -7.80 -22.22 40.87
N CYS A 405 -8.31 -23.42 41.16
CA CYS A 405 -7.47 -24.60 41.34
C CYS A 405 -6.86 -25.11 40.01
N CYS A 406 -7.36 -24.67 38.85
CA CYS A 406 -6.92 -25.16 37.55
C CYS A 406 -5.58 -24.55 37.12
N SER A 407 -4.46 -25.23 37.38
CA SER A 407 -3.10 -24.67 37.18
C SER A 407 -2.55 -24.76 35.76
N ASN A 408 -3.27 -25.39 34.83
CA ASN A 408 -2.85 -25.60 33.45
C ASN A 408 -3.75 -24.92 32.43
N LEU A 409 -4.57 -23.97 32.88
CA LEU A 409 -5.49 -23.25 32.02
C LEU A 409 -4.73 -22.38 31.01
N ARG A 410 -5.07 -22.55 29.72
CA ARG A 410 -4.49 -21.84 28.58
C ARG A 410 -5.51 -20.98 27.85
N PHE A 411 -6.78 -21.39 27.81
CA PHE A 411 -7.88 -20.64 27.24
C PHE A 411 -9.05 -20.54 28.22
N LEU A 412 -9.48 -19.31 28.51
CA LEU A 412 -10.67 -19.00 29.26
C LEU A 412 -11.62 -18.13 28.45
N LEU A 413 -12.86 -18.59 28.26
CA LEU A 413 -13.95 -17.82 27.65
C LEU A 413 -15.11 -17.70 28.64
N LEU A 414 -15.50 -16.46 28.95
CA LEU A 414 -16.67 -16.16 29.78
C LEU A 414 -17.68 -15.30 29.02
N HIS A 415 -18.85 -15.88 28.75
CA HIS A 415 -19.94 -15.21 28.07
C HIS A 415 -21.13 -14.99 29.01
N ARG A 416 -21.57 -13.73 29.20
CA ARG A 416 -22.73 -13.35 30.02
C ARG A 416 -22.72 -13.95 31.45
N CYS A 417 -21.55 -14.12 32.05
CA CYS A 417 -21.42 -14.62 33.42
C CYS A 417 -21.67 -13.50 34.45
N LYS A 418 -22.19 -13.86 35.62
CA LYS A 418 -22.55 -12.91 36.68
C LYS A 418 -21.81 -13.21 37.98
N ASP A 419 -21.54 -12.15 38.73
CA ASP A 419 -21.06 -12.27 40.12
C ASP A 419 -22.23 -12.68 41.01
N ASP A 420 -21.98 -13.52 42.02
CA ASP A 420 -23.02 -14.02 42.93
C ASP A 420 -23.57 -12.96 43.89
N GLY A 421 -23.03 -11.73 43.86
CA GLY A 421 -23.53 -10.56 44.59
C GLY A 421 -23.30 -10.59 46.10
N THR A 422 -22.58 -11.58 46.63
CA THR A 422 -22.38 -11.76 48.08
C THR A 422 -21.24 -10.91 48.66
N SER A 423 -20.58 -10.06 47.86
CA SER A 423 -19.55 -9.13 48.34
C SER A 423 -20.04 -7.68 48.40
N ILE A 424 -19.71 -7.02 49.51
CA ILE A 424 -19.60 -5.57 49.59
C ILE A 424 -18.60 -5.16 48.51
N THR A 425 -19.00 -4.28 47.58
CA THR A 425 -18.09 -3.67 46.62
C THR A 425 -16.82 -3.23 47.37
N PRO A 426 -15.63 -3.75 47.02
CA PRO A 426 -14.40 -3.25 47.62
C PRO A 426 -14.35 -1.76 47.29
N THR A 427 -14.32 -0.93 48.32
CA THR A 427 -13.90 0.46 48.18
C THR A 427 -12.56 0.43 47.47
N GLU A 428 -12.44 1.18 46.37
CA GLU A 428 -11.22 1.30 45.57
C GLU A 428 -10.01 1.41 46.50
N GLY A 429 -9.10 0.43 46.48
CA GLY A 429 -7.82 0.52 47.17
C GLY A 429 -7.50 -0.47 48.31
N LYS A 430 -8.26 -1.55 48.53
CA LYS A 430 -7.74 -2.69 49.33
C LYS A 430 -7.32 -3.84 48.41
N GLU A 431 -6.01 -4.05 48.29
CA GLU A 431 -5.43 -5.24 47.65
C GLU A 431 -6.07 -6.50 48.26
N LEU A 432 -6.76 -7.28 47.43
CA LEU A 432 -7.17 -8.64 47.78
C LEU A 432 -5.89 -9.48 47.85
N ASP A 433 -5.35 -9.67 49.04
CA ASP A 433 -4.08 -10.35 49.26
C ASP A 433 -4.10 -11.80 48.72
N ASP A 434 -3.32 -12.11 47.67
CA ASP A 434 -3.18 -13.46 47.09
C ASP A 434 -2.10 -14.25 47.87
N GLN A 435 -2.28 -14.38 49.19
CA GLN A 435 -1.32 -15.09 50.05
C GLN A 435 -1.09 -16.55 49.62
N SER A 436 -2.01 -17.14 48.86
CA SER A 436 -1.94 -18.53 48.37
C SER A 436 -1.28 -18.68 46.99
N GLY A 437 -1.05 -17.59 46.24
CA GLY A 437 -0.53 -17.62 44.87
C GLY A 437 -1.44 -18.30 43.85
N ALA A 438 -2.71 -18.55 44.19
CA ALA A 438 -3.63 -19.34 43.37
C ALA A 438 -3.95 -18.67 42.03
N TRP A 439 -4.01 -17.33 42.00
CA TRP A 439 -4.22 -16.59 40.75
C TRP A 439 -3.04 -16.77 39.80
N ARG A 440 -1.80 -16.70 40.32
CA ARG A 440 -0.61 -16.94 39.51
C ARG A 440 -0.51 -18.38 39.03
N ALA A 441 -0.89 -19.35 39.87
CA ALA A 441 -0.93 -20.74 39.46
C ALA A 441 -1.95 -20.99 38.34
N CYS A 442 -3.14 -20.39 38.41
CA CYS A 442 -4.21 -20.58 37.43
C CYS A 442 -3.96 -19.84 36.12
N PHE A 443 -3.63 -18.55 36.19
CA PHE A 443 -3.55 -17.67 35.02
C PHE A 443 -2.15 -17.49 34.44
N GLY A 444 -1.10 -17.98 35.12
CA GLY A 444 0.28 -17.83 34.66
C GLY A 444 0.59 -18.50 33.31
N LYS A 445 -0.20 -19.51 32.91
CA LYS A 445 -0.10 -20.21 31.61
C LYS A 445 -1.18 -19.79 30.62
N LEU A 446 -2.02 -18.82 30.98
CA LEU A 446 -3.11 -18.39 30.13
C LEU A 446 -2.54 -17.70 28.88
N GLN A 447 -2.99 -18.15 27.71
CA GLN A 447 -2.59 -17.65 26.40
C GLN A 447 -3.74 -16.91 25.71
N VAL A 448 -4.99 -17.32 25.93
CA VAL A 448 -6.17 -16.69 25.34
C VAL A 448 -7.20 -16.38 26.42
N MET A 449 -7.71 -15.16 26.39
CA MET A 449 -8.83 -14.74 27.22
C MET A 449 -9.91 -14.07 26.38
N ASP A 450 -11.13 -14.59 26.49
CA ASP A 450 -12.32 -13.97 25.92
C ASP A 450 -13.32 -13.62 27.02
N LEU A 451 -13.66 -12.35 27.09
CA LEU A 451 -14.63 -11.80 28.04
C LEU A 451 -15.72 -11.08 27.28
N SER A 452 -16.89 -11.69 27.25
CA SER A 452 -18.02 -11.22 26.46
C SER A 452 -19.23 -10.96 27.37
N TYR A 453 -19.65 -9.69 27.47
CA TYR A 453 -20.78 -9.23 28.30
C TYR A 453 -20.70 -9.70 29.77
N THR A 454 -19.48 -9.84 30.30
CA THR A 454 -19.20 -10.31 31.66
C THR A 454 -18.48 -9.21 32.44
N LYS A 455 -19.05 -8.76 33.57
CA LYS A 455 -18.52 -7.64 34.37
C LYS A 455 -17.35 -8.02 35.29
N TRP A 456 -16.42 -8.85 34.81
CA TRP A 456 -15.28 -9.35 35.60
C TRP A 456 -14.00 -8.52 35.42
N TRP A 457 -14.01 -7.63 34.42
CA TRP A 457 -12.83 -6.88 33.98
C TRP A 457 -12.15 -6.07 35.10
N TRP A 458 -12.93 -5.36 35.94
CA TRP A 458 -12.38 -4.53 37.03
C TRP A 458 -11.46 -5.31 37.98
N LEU A 459 -11.72 -6.59 38.23
CA LEU A 459 -10.89 -7.42 39.10
C LEU A 459 -9.62 -7.90 38.40
N LEU A 460 -9.74 -8.32 37.14
CA LEU A 460 -8.63 -8.76 36.32
C LEU A 460 -7.63 -7.64 36.07
N SER A 461 -8.16 -6.41 35.93
CA SER A 461 -7.41 -5.19 35.67
C SER A 461 -6.27 -4.94 36.68
N GLN A 462 -6.48 -5.29 37.95
CA GLN A 462 -5.49 -5.17 39.03
C GLN A 462 -4.43 -6.30 39.01
N ARG A 463 -4.61 -7.33 38.19
CA ARG A 463 -3.86 -8.59 38.19
C ARG A 463 -3.33 -8.98 36.81
N MET A 464 -3.36 -8.07 35.83
CA MET A 464 -2.94 -8.33 34.45
C MET A 464 -1.46 -8.74 34.32
N ASN A 465 -0.61 -8.28 35.24
CA ASN A 465 0.80 -8.70 35.34
C ASN A 465 1.00 -10.21 35.60
N ILE A 466 -0.03 -10.90 36.12
CA ILE A 466 0.01 -12.34 36.33
C ILE A 466 -0.10 -13.11 35.00
N MET A 467 -0.76 -12.52 34.01
CA MET A 467 -1.03 -13.11 32.69
C MET A 467 0.06 -12.75 31.68
N ALA A 468 1.32 -12.93 32.06
CA ALA A 468 2.47 -12.56 31.24
C ALA A 468 2.56 -13.33 29.89
N ASN A 469 1.90 -14.49 29.79
CA ASN A 469 1.85 -15.32 28.58
C ASN A 469 0.62 -15.06 27.69
N LEU A 470 -0.21 -14.07 28.03
CA LEU A 470 -1.41 -13.76 27.27
C LEU A 470 -1.03 -13.27 25.87
N ARG A 471 -1.47 -14.03 24.86
CA ARG A 471 -1.24 -13.79 23.43
C ARG A 471 -2.44 -13.12 22.78
N GLU A 472 -3.65 -13.52 23.16
CA GLU A 472 -4.89 -13.00 22.59
C GLU A 472 -5.85 -12.57 23.70
N LEU A 473 -6.36 -11.35 23.56
CA LEU A 473 -7.37 -10.78 24.45
C LEU A 473 -8.55 -10.28 23.63
N ASN A 474 -9.72 -10.86 23.89
CA ASN A 474 -10.99 -10.47 23.31
C ASN A 474 -11.89 -9.91 24.40
N ALA A 475 -12.33 -8.67 24.23
CA ALA A 475 -13.16 -7.95 25.19
C ALA A 475 -14.40 -7.40 24.48
N LYS A 476 -15.56 -7.99 24.76
CA LYS A 476 -16.84 -7.58 24.16
C LYS A 476 -17.84 -7.11 25.20
N GLY A 477 -18.45 -5.94 25.01
CA GLY A 477 -19.47 -5.42 25.92
C GLY A 477 -18.96 -5.09 27.33
N ILE A 478 -17.66 -4.83 27.48
CA ILE A 478 -17.02 -4.56 28.77
C ILE A 478 -17.09 -3.07 29.07
N LYS A 479 -17.63 -2.70 30.23
CA LYS A 479 -17.54 -1.33 30.73
C LYS A 479 -16.27 -1.14 31.55
N ASN A 480 -15.68 0.03 31.42
CA ASN A 480 -14.52 0.54 32.13
C ASN A 480 -13.17 -0.11 31.77
N LEU A 481 -12.93 -0.38 30.47
CA LEU A 481 -11.62 -0.82 30.00
C LEU A 481 -10.61 0.34 30.07
N SER A 482 -9.65 0.33 31.00
CA SER A 482 -8.59 1.37 31.12
C SER A 482 -7.19 0.86 30.74
N THR A 483 -6.35 1.77 30.25
CA THR A 483 -5.01 1.56 29.66
C THR A 483 -3.94 1.16 30.66
N SER A 484 -4.09 1.63 31.91
CA SER A 484 -3.24 1.24 33.03
C SER A 484 -3.22 -0.29 33.23
N HIS A 485 -4.29 -0.96 32.82
CA HIS A 485 -4.49 -2.38 33.02
C HIS A 485 -3.86 -3.26 31.93
N LEU A 486 -3.65 -2.75 30.70
CA LEU A 486 -2.94 -3.51 29.66
C LEU A 486 -1.41 -3.47 29.84
N ARG A 487 -0.90 -2.62 30.75
CA ARG A 487 0.52 -2.57 31.12
C ARG A 487 0.92 -3.87 31.83
N GLY A 488 1.58 -4.76 31.09
CA GLY A 488 2.07 -6.05 31.60
C GLY A 488 1.94 -7.21 30.62
N CYS A 489 1.08 -7.09 29.60
CA CYS A 489 0.90 -8.11 28.56
C CYS A 489 1.94 -7.97 27.45
N GLY A 490 3.23 -8.11 27.78
CA GLY A 490 4.35 -7.93 26.83
C GLY A 490 4.39 -8.93 25.67
N ARG A 491 3.57 -9.99 25.72
CA ARG A 491 3.44 -11.03 24.67
C ARG A 491 2.13 -10.96 23.89
N LEU A 492 1.31 -9.92 24.11
CA LEU A 492 0.03 -9.78 23.43
C LEU A 492 0.24 -9.56 21.94
N VAL A 493 -0.27 -10.48 21.12
CA VAL A 493 -0.19 -10.46 19.65
C VAL A 493 -1.48 -9.96 19.03
N LYS A 494 -2.64 -10.33 19.60
CA LYS A 494 -3.97 -9.97 19.09
C LYS A 494 -4.78 -9.29 20.21
N LEU A 495 -5.30 -8.09 19.92
CA LEU A 495 -6.24 -7.37 20.78
C LEU A 495 -7.54 -7.14 20.03
N ARG A 496 -8.66 -7.61 20.57
CA ARG A 496 -10.00 -7.29 20.06
C ARG A 496 -10.83 -6.62 21.15
N VAL A 497 -11.39 -5.46 20.84
CA VAL A 497 -12.30 -4.73 21.72
C VAL A 497 -13.54 -4.37 20.93
N GLU A 498 -14.70 -4.87 21.39
CA GLU A 498 -16.00 -4.65 20.77
C GLU A 498 -16.99 -4.09 21.80
N ASP A 499 -17.76 -3.06 21.47
CA ASP A 499 -18.84 -2.50 22.32
C ASP A 499 -18.43 -2.22 23.77
N GLY A 500 -17.17 -1.83 23.98
CA GLY A 500 -16.64 -1.52 25.30
C GLY A 500 -16.81 -0.04 25.66
N SER A 501 -17.28 0.26 26.86
CA SER A 501 -17.14 1.60 27.44
C SER A 501 -15.72 1.71 28.00
N VAL A 502 -14.86 2.52 27.41
CA VAL A 502 -13.48 2.73 27.89
C VAL A 502 -13.53 3.74 29.04
N ASP A 503 -13.17 3.33 30.27
CA ASP A 503 -13.11 4.30 31.39
C ASP A 503 -11.90 5.21 31.18
N GLY A 504 -12.09 6.51 31.40
CA GLY A 504 -10.98 7.45 31.43
C GLY A 504 -10.52 7.99 30.07
N GLN A 505 -11.42 8.10 29.09
CA GLN A 505 -11.19 8.86 27.86
C GLN A 505 -10.06 8.34 26.93
N ARG A 506 -9.25 7.32 27.29
CA ARG A 506 -8.06 6.93 26.51
C ARG A 506 -7.89 5.41 26.41
N LEU A 507 -7.50 4.89 25.24
CA LEU A 507 -7.04 3.53 24.97
C LEU A 507 -5.57 3.60 24.49
N ILE A 508 -4.62 3.16 25.30
CA ILE A 508 -3.18 3.37 25.10
C ILE A 508 -2.49 2.04 25.34
N LEU A 509 -1.90 1.49 24.29
CA LEU A 509 -1.02 0.33 24.36
C LEU A 509 0.23 0.65 23.54
N GLU A 510 1.21 1.24 24.20
CA GLU A 510 2.42 1.74 23.54
C GLU A 510 3.60 0.78 23.73
N ASN A 511 4.50 0.76 22.75
CA ASN A 511 5.75 -0.01 22.77
C ASN A 511 5.57 -1.52 22.99
N SER A 512 4.41 -2.08 22.59
CA SER A 512 4.24 -3.54 22.58
C SER A 512 5.16 -4.14 21.51
N VAL A 513 6.01 -5.08 21.93
CA VAL A 513 6.98 -5.74 21.06
C VAL A 513 6.37 -6.84 20.18
N ALA A 514 5.18 -7.34 20.56
CA ALA A 514 4.56 -8.52 19.96
C ALA A 514 3.21 -8.25 19.28
N LEU A 515 2.59 -7.07 19.49
CA LEU A 515 1.25 -6.79 18.95
C LEU A 515 1.29 -6.71 17.43
N GLU A 516 0.51 -7.56 16.75
CA GLU A 516 0.45 -7.66 15.29
C GLU A 516 -0.90 -7.20 14.71
N LEU A 517 -1.99 -7.41 15.47
CA LEU A 517 -3.37 -7.09 15.07
C LEU A 517 -4.14 -6.42 16.21
N ALA A 518 -4.79 -5.31 15.89
CA ALA A 518 -5.76 -4.65 16.77
C ALA A 518 -7.12 -4.50 16.06
N VAL A 519 -8.19 -5.00 16.66
CA VAL A 519 -9.57 -4.86 16.15
C VAL A 519 -10.37 -4.06 17.17
N LEU A 520 -10.82 -2.87 16.80
CA LEU A 520 -11.61 -1.98 17.64
C LEU A 520 -12.94 -1.68 16.94
N VAL A 521 -14.03 -2.22 17.48
CA VAL A 521 -15.38 -1.99 16.96
C VAL A 521 -16.24 -1.35 18.04
N ASN A 522 -16.96 -0.29 17.69
CA ASN A 522 -17.88 0.36 18.61
C ASN A 522 -19.25 0.59 17.98
N HIS A 523 -20.31 0.03 18.55
CA HIS A 523 -21.68 0.30 18.10
C HIS A 523 -22.43 1.33 18.98
N ALA A 524 -21.81 1.85 20.05
CA ALA A 524 -22.43 2.82 20.95
C ALA A 524 -22.17 4.27 20.53
N LYS A 525 -23.23 5.10 20.44
CA LYS A 525 -23.16 6.51 20.04
C LYS A 525 -22.44 7.41 21.05
N ASP A 526 -22.68 7.18 22.35
CA ASP A 526 -22.26 8.08 23.44
C ASP A 526 -21.21 7.47 24.38
N GLU A 527 -20.71 6.27 24.08
CA GLU A 527 -19.67 5.57 24.83
C GLU A 527 -18.48 5.30 23.89
N GLY A 528 -17.23 5.56 24.31
CA GLY A 528 -16.05 5.28 23.48
C GLY A 528 -14.79 6.04 23.90
N ALA A 529 -13.62 5.60 23.42
CA ALA A 529 -12.34 6.25 23.71
C ALA A 529 -12.23 7.62 23.03
N THR A 530 -11.70 8.64 23.74
CA THR A 530 -11.36 9.94 23.15
C THR A 530 -9.95 9.99 22.55
N TYR A 531 -9.07 9.09 22.99
CA TYR A 531 -7.68 9.01 22.55
C TYR A 531 -7.34 7.55 22.32
N ILE A 532 -6.83 7.19 21.15
CA ILE A 532 -6.33 5.85 20.87
C ILE A 532 -4.86 5.97 20.47
N SER A 533 -3.96 5.29 21.18
CA SER A 533 -2.54 5.23 20.84
C SER A 533 -2.00 3.80 20.85
N PHE A 534 -1.37 3.43 19.75
CA PHE A 534 -0.54 2.24 19.62
C PHE A 534 0.93 2.59 19.33
N ARG A 535 1.34 3.80 19.72
CA ARG A 535 2.68 4.32 19.40
C ARG A 535 3.78 3.34 19.82
N GLY A 536 4.73 3.09 18.91
CA GLY A 536 5.87 2.21 19.15
C GLY A 536 5.57 0.71 19.09
N CYS A 537 4.34 0.30 18.76
CA CYS A 537 4.03 -1.11 18.48
C CYS A 537 4.60 -1.52 17.11
N ALA A 538 5.91 -1.73 17.04
CA ALA A 538 6.64 -1.90 15.78
C ALA A 538 6.20 -3.12 14.95
N GLN A 539 5.59 -4.14 15.56
CA GLN A 539 5.05 -5.32 14.86
C GLN A 539 3.58 -5.17 14.43
N LEU A 540 2.89 -4.08 14.81
CA LEU A 540 1.47 -3.88 14.49
C LEU A 540 1.34 -3.62 12.99
N ARG A 541 0.76 -4.58 12.27
CA ARG A 541 0.61 -4.57 10.80
C ARG A 541 -0.80 -4.20 10.35
N SER A 542 -1.79 -4.60 11.15
CA SER A 542 -3.20 -4.40 10.82
C SER A 542 -3.93 -3.79 12.00
N ILE A 543 -4.67 -2.72 11.72
CA ILE A 543 -5.65 -2.14 12.63
C ILE A 543 -6.99 -2.09 11.91
N LEU A 544 -8.02 -2.66 12.53
CA LEU A 544 -9.39 -2.63 12.04
C LEU A 544 -10.19 -1.73 12.97
N LEU A 545 -10.67 -0.60 12.44
CA LEU A 545 -11.54 0.33 13.15
C LEU A 545 -12.92 0.28 12.51
N GLY A 546 -13.97 0.04 13.29
CA GLY A 546 -15.33 -0.05 12.77
C GLY A 546 -16.39 0.55 13.69
N GLY A 547 -17.35 1.27 13.10
CA GLY A 547 -18.51 1.80 13.80
C GLY A 547 -18.34 3.24 14.31
N LEU A 548 -19.00 3.53 15.44
CA LEU A 548 -19.24 4.87 15.96
C LEU A 548 -18.13 5.31 16.92
N PHE A 549 -17.27 6.22 16.48
CA PHE A 549 -16.20 6.80 17.29
C PHE A 549 -16.47 8.29 17.57
N CYS A 550 -17.72 8.62 17.92
CA CYS A 550 -18.18 10.01 18.06
C CYS A 550 -17.42 10.82 19.12
N CYS A 551 -16.76 10.16 20.07
CA CYS A 551 -15.96 10.79 21.12
C CYS A 551 -14.46 10.84 20.83
N LEU A 552 -13.97 10.19 19.77
CA LEU A 552 -12.56 10.12 19.42
C LEU A 552 -12.03 11.48 18.96
N HIS A 553 -11.05 12.01 19.68
CA HIS A 553 -10.35 13.27 19.38
C HIS A 553 -8.98 13.02 18.73
N GLU A 554 -8.32 11.91 19.06
CA GLU A 554 -6.97 11.62 18.59
C GLU A 554 -6.73 10.13 18.34
N LEU A 555 -6.08 9.85 17.22
CA LEU A 555 -5.56 8.54 16.84
C LEU A 555 -4.05 8.65 16.56
N ASP A 556 -3.23 7.97 17.35
CA ASP A 556 -1.77 7.89 17.22
C ASP A 556 -1.32 6.46 16.92
N LEU A 557 -0.79 6.24 15.71
CA LEU A 557 -0.22 4.97 15.27
C LEU A 557 1.27 5.11 14.94
N SER A 558 1.95 6.10 15.53
CA SER A 558 3.35 6.39 15.24
C SER A 558 4.26 5.20 15.53
N CYS A 559 5.29 5.01 14.70
CA CYS A 559 6.29 3.94 14.82
C CYS A 559 5.69 2.53 14.81
N THR A 560 4.59 2.34 14.07
CA THR A 560 3.98 1.02 13.81
C THR A 560 4.34 0.53 12.41
N SER A 561 4.09 -0.76 12.14
CA SER A 561 4.27 -1.39 10.82
C SER A 561 2.97 -1.40 10.00
N VAL A 562 2.00 -0.54 10.31
CA VAL A 562 0.70 -0.54 9.63
C VAL A 562 0.87 -0.20 8.15
N GLU A 563 0.31 -1.04 7.29
CA GLU A 563 0.40 -0.89 5.83
C GLU A 563 -0.74 -0.02 5.29
N THR A 564 -1.94 -0.19 5.87
CA THR A 564 -3.14 0.58 5.50
C THR A 564 -3.86 1.04 6.76
N VAL A 565 -4.28 2.31 6.77
CA VAL A 565 -5.18 2.84 7.80
C VAL A 565 -6.56 3.02 7.16
N ASP A 566 -7.49 2.11 7.49
CA ASP A 566 -8.86 2.15 6.96
C ASP A 566 -9.82 2.85 7.92
N LEU A 567 -10.39 3.96 7.46
CA LEU A 567 -11.36 4.79 8.18
C LEU A 567 -12.72 4.81 7.46
N ARG A 568 -12.95 3.96 6.44
CA ARG A 568 -14.17 3.99 5.63
C ARG A 568 -15.44 3.74 6.43
N GLU A 569 -15.37 2.76 7.34
CA GLU A 569 -16.48 2.34 8.21
C GLU A 569 -16.43 3.03 9.59
N VAL A 570 -15.72 4.15 9.71
CA VAL A 570 -15.52 4.88 10.97
C VAL A 570 -16.28 6.20 10.98
N GLU A 571 -17.22 6.35 11.91
CA GLU A 571 -17.90 7.61 12.19
C GLU A 571 -17.25 8.35 13.36
N ALA A 572 -16.27 9.21 13.09
CA ALA A 572 -15.57 10.00 14.12
C ALA A 572 -15.79 11.52 13.96
N GLN A 573 -16.91 12.03 14.48
CA GLN A 573 -17.30 13.45 14.37
C GLN A 573 -16.44 14.43 15.18
N ARG A 574 -15.56 13.95 16.04
CA ARG A 574 -14.72 14.79 16.90
C ARG A 574 -13.23 14.58 16.67
N LEU A 575 -12.85 13.83 15.64
CA LEU A 575 -11.44 13.49 15.39
C LEU A 575 -10.69 14.73 14.92
N LYS A 576 -9.89 15.30 15.83
CA LYS A 576 -9.08 16.49 15.58
C LYS A 576 -7.64 16.18 15.21
N ARG A 577 -7.11 15.03 15.62
CA ARG A 577 -5.69 14.69 15.46
C ARG A 577 -5.50 13.28 14.91
N LEU A 578 -4.75 13.15 13.82
CA LEU A 578 -4.29 11.87 13.28
C LEU A 578 -2.77 11.89 13.11
N ILE A 579 -2.08 10.98 13.79
CA ILE A 579 -0.61 10.97 13.90
C ILE A 579 -0.08 9.61 13.46
N LEU A 580 0.73 9.62 12.40
CA LEU A 580 1.30 8.46 11.70
C LEU A 580 2.81 8.69 11.47
N LEU A 581 3.56 9.02 12.53
CA LEU A 581 4.98 9.37 12.42
C LEU A 581 5.88 8.13 12.48
N GLY A 582 6.79 7.95 11.53
CA GLY A 582 7.68 6.79 11.48
C GLY A 582 7.01 5.49 11.03
N CYS A 583 5.87 5.56 10.34
CA CYS A 583 5.14 4.42 9.78
C CYS A 583 5.75 4.01 8.43
N GLN A 584 6.91 3.34 8.47
CA GLN A 584 7.73 3.06 7.28
C GLN A 584 7.03 2.20 6.21
N LYS A 585 6.06 1.38 6.61
CA LYS A 585 5.33 0.46 5.72
C LYS A 585 4.01 1.02 5.21
N LEU A 586 3.62 2.23 5.63
CA LEU A 586 2.36 2.83 5.25
C LEU A 586 2.28 3.05 3.74
N ARG A 587 1.28 2.47 3.09
CA ARG A 587 1.01 2.56 1.65
C ARG A 587 -0.28 3.32 1.36
N ALA A 588 -1.32 3.21 2.19
CA ALA A 588 -2.58 3.90 1.97
C ALA A 588 -3.32 4.34 3.24
N ILE A 589 -4.11 5.42 3.10
CA ILE A 589 -5.08 5.86 4.10
C ILE A 589 -6.45 5.92 3.40
N LEU A 590 -7.40 5.11 3.85
CA LEU A 590 -8.73 5.02 3.25
C LEU A 590 -9.70 5.88 4.05
N TRP A 591 -10.13 6.97 3.44
CA TRP A 591 -11.02 7.92 4.08
C TRP A 591 -12.49 7.54 3.91
N PRO A 592 -13.36 7.87 4.87
CA PRO A 592 -14.79 7.66 4.73
C PRO A 592 -15.40 8.46 3.57
N PRO A 593 -16.57 8.03 3.07
CA PRO A 593 -17.25 8.69 1.96
C PRO A 593 -17.45 10.19 2.20
N ARG A 594 -17.55 10.97 1.12
CA ARG A 594 -17.55 12.45 1.11
C ARG A 594 -18.55 13.16 2.05
N SER A 595 -19.53 12.44 2.60
CA SER A 595 -20.49 12.95 3.60
C SER A 595 -19.98 12.86 5.05
N SER A 596 -18.75 12.38 5.29
CA SER A 596 -18.22 12.15 6.62
C SER A 596 -17.61 13.40 7.27
N SER A 597 -17.86 13.55 8.57
CA SER A 597 -17.41 14.63 9.44
C SER A 597 -15.91 14.67 9.70
N ILE A 598 -15.18 13.57 9.49
CA ILE A 598 -13.74 13.49 9.81
C ILE A 598 -12.94 14.53 9.01
N LEU A 599 -13.23 14.66 7.72
CA LEU A 599 -12.55 15.62 6.83
C LEU A 599 -12.86 17.08 7.23
N GLU A 600 -13.95 17.32 7.96
CA GLU A 600 -14.33 18.66 8.43
C GLU A 600 -13.64 19.05 9.75
N THR A 601 -13.27 18.05 10.55
CA THR A 601 -12.91 18.22 11.97
C THR A 601 -11.42 18.03 12.26
N LEU A 602 -10.65 17.54 11.28
CA LEU A 602 -9.23 17.28 11.43
C LEU A 602 -8.40 18.56 11.44
N ASP A 603 -7.87 18.91 12.62
CA ASP A 603 -7.02 20.09 12.84
C ASP A 603 -5.52 19.75 12.68
N VAL A 604 -5.10 18.56 13.10
CA VAL A 604 -3.69 18.13 13.04
C VAL A 604 -3.60 16.81 12.29
N PHE A 605 -2.79 16.81 11.23
CA PHE A 605 -2.51 15.62 10.45
C PHE A 605 -1.00 15.50 10.24
N CYS A 606 -0.40 14.48 10.85
CA CYS A 606 1.03 14.25 10.80
C CYS A 606 1.32 12.86 10.22
N VAL A 607 2.02 12.81 9.09
CA VAL A 607 2.45 11.55 8.46
C VAL A 607 3.95 11.60 8.27
N SER A 608 4.65 10.57 8.70
CA SER A 608 6.04 10.35 8.32
C SER A 608 6.29 8.88 8.01
N THR A 609 6.84 8.56 6.83
CA THR A 609 7.27 7.20 6.49
C THR A 609 8.79 7.03 6.57
N THR A 610 9.51 8.04 7.05
CA THR A 610 10.96 7.97 7.26
C THR A 610 11.28 7.35 8.63
N PRO A 611 12.39 6.62 8.78
CA PRO A 611 12.80 6.06 10.06
C PRO A 611 13.13 7.19 11.05
N SER A 612 12.74 7.00 12.31
CA SER A 612 13.24 7.84 13.39
C SER A 612 14.75 7.63 13.47
N THR A 613 15.53 8.70 13.28
CA THR A 613 17.00 8.63 13.39
C THR A 613 17.36 8.13 14.79
N ALA A 614 18.20 7.09 14.86
CA ALA A 614 18.61 6.42 16.09
C ALA A 614 19.42 7.30 17.08
N SER A 615 19.51 8.61 16.82
CA SER A 615 20.28 9.59 17.59
C SER A 615 19.40 10.53 18.42
N GLY A 616 18.18 10.18 18.81
CA GLY A 616 17.38 10.98 19.76
C GLY A 616 17.13 12.44 19.35
N GLN A 617 17.44 12.84 18.12
CA GLN A 617 16.94 14.07 17.52
C GLN A 617 15.52 13.77 17.07
N GLU A 618 14.57 14.07 17.95
CA GLU A 618 13.18 14.25 17.57
C GLU A 618 13.09 15.09 16.28
N TRP A 619 12.13 14.74 15.41
CA TRP A 619 11.88 15.38 14.11
C TRP A 619 12.12 16.91 14.16
N PRO A 620 13.26 17.43 13.66
CA PRO A 620 13.72 18.78 14.00
C PRO A 620 12.75 19.91 13.61
N HIS A 621 11.96 19.69 12.55
CA HIS A 621 10.90 20.58 12.10
C HIS A 621 9.61 20.45 12.92
N LEU A 622 9.30 19.26 13.43
CA LEU A 622 8.17 19.01 14.32
C LEU A 622 8.42 19.60 15.71
N CYS A 623 9.65 19.52 16.25
CA CYS A 623 10.01 20.11 17.55
C CYS A 623 9.95 21.64 17.53
N LYS A 624 10.51 22.27 16.49
CA LYS A 624 10.36 23.72 16.30
C LYS A 624 8.90 24.15 16.12
N TRP A 625 8.06 23.28 15.54
CA TRP A 625 6.62 23.52 15.38
C TRP A 625 5.86 23.33 16.71
N GLU A 626 6.14 22.30 17.48
CA GLU A 626 5.56 22.05 18.81
C GLU A 626 5.97 23.12 19.83
N GLU A 627 7.22 23.60 19.79
CA GLU A 627 7.71 24.72 20.60
C GLU A 627 6.98 26.02 20.26
N LYS A 628 6.86 26.37 18.97
CA LYS A 628 6.08 27.54 18.52
C LYS A 628 4.60 27.46 18.88
N ARG A 629 4.00 26.26 18.87
CA ARG A 629 2.61 26.05 19.30
C ARG A 629 2.44 26.29 20.81
N LYS A 630 3.39 25.80 21.63
CA LYS A 630 3.41 26.03 23.10
C LYS A 630 3.61 27.51 23.43
N GLU A 631 4.41 28.23 22.66
CA GLU A 631 4.58 29.68 22.78
C GLU A 631 3.28 30.43 22.43
N ALA A 632 2.60 30.06 21.35
CA ALA A 632 1.33 30.67 20.94
C ALA A 632 0.17 30.45 21.93
N THR A 633 0.15 29.31 22.64
CA THR A 633 -0.87 29.02 23.67
C THR A 633 -0.62 29.71 25.01
N SER A 634 0.58 30.24 25.24
CA SER A 634 0.93 31.02 26.45
C SER A 634 0.58 32.51 26.34
N ALA A 635 0.18 32.98 25.15
CA ALA A 635 -0.12 34.37 24.85
C ALA A 635 -1.55 34.54 24.31
N SER A 636 -2.57 34.47 25.18
CA SER A 636 -3.74 35.37 25.24
C SER A 636 -5.00 34.70 25.83
N THR A 637 -5.54 35.35 26.85
CA THR A 637 -6.96 35.34 27.20
C THR A 637 -7.70 36.24 26.21
N ALA A 638 -8.30 35.66 25.17
CA ALA A 638 -9.41 36.22 24.41
C ALA A 638 -9.99 35.14 23.49
N GLU A 639 -11.31 35.14 23.33
CA GLU A 639 -12.03 34.30 22.37
C GLU A 639 -11.41 34.45 20.97
N SER A 640 -10.80 33.37 20.46
CA SER A 640 -10.34 33.28 19.07
C SER A 640 -10.95 32.05 18.42
N SER A 641 -11.94 32.32 17.58
CA SER A 641 -12.58 31.38 16.66
C SER A 641 -11.69 31.10 15.45
N SER A 642 -10.73 30.19 15.57
CA SER A 642 -10.24 29.29 14.51
C SER A 642 -9.04 28.50 15.04
N LEU A 643 -9.22 27.22 15.36
CA LEU A 643 -8.08 26.34 15.60
C LEU A 643 -7.36 26.14 14.25
N ASP A 644 -6.14 26.66 14.13
CA ASP A 644 -5.32 26.60 12.93
C ASP A 644 -5.04 25.14 12.52
N ARG A 645 -5.58 24.69 11.37
CA ARG A 645 -5.22 23.35 10.89
C ARG A 645 -3.78 23.36 10.35
N ASN A 646 -2.99 22.40 10.79
CA ASN A 646 -1.56 22.32 10.54
C ASN A 646 -1.21 20.90 10.14
N TRP A 647 -0.75 20.72 8.90
CA TRP A 647 -0.49 19.41 8.32
C TRP A 647 0.98 19.26 7.99
N TYR A 648 1.56 18.14 8.43
CA TYR A 648 2.95 17.78 8.21
C TYR A 648 3.01 16.40 7.57
N ILE A 649 3.55 16.32 6.35
CA ILE A 649 3.55 15.09 5.56
C ILE A 649 4.96 14.87 5.04
N CYS A 650 5.66 13.87 5.56
CA CYS A 650 7.01 13.49 5.16
C CYS A 650 6.99 12.06 4.60
N VAL A 651 7.07 11.89 3.29
CA VAL A 651 6.91 10.57 2.67
C VAL A 651 8.15 10.19 1.87
N ARG A 652 8.55 8.91 1.95
CA ARG A 652 9.56 8.34 1.06
C ARG A 652 9.03 8.07 -0.34
N ASP A 653 7.79 7.60 -0.42
CA ASP A 653 7.11 7.29 -1.67
C ASP A 653 5.97 8.27 -1.90
N ALA A 654 6.07 9.07 -2.97
CA ALA A 654 5.08 10.08 -3.32
C ALA A 654 3.71 9.48 -3.65
N ARG A 655 3.61 8.18 -3.99
CA ARG A 655 2.33 7.51 -4.29
C ARG A 655 1.38 7.51 -3.08
N LEU A 656 1.89 7.54 -1.84
CA LEU A 656 1.07 7.65 -0.64
C LEU A 656 0.21 8.94 -0.63
N LEU A 657 0.71 10.01 -1.25
CA LEU A 657 0.00 11.28 -1.34
C LEU A 657 -1.32 11.15 -2.13
N ARG A 658 -1.51 10.11 -2.96
CA ARG A 658 -2.80 9.82 -3.63
C ARG A 658 -3.94 9.63 -2.63
N SER A 659 -3.64 9.13 -1.42
CA SER A 659 -4.62 9.00 -0.34
C SER A 659 -5.23 10.35 0.08
N LEU A 660 -4.64 11.47 -0.31
CA LEU A 660 -5.06 12.82 0.08
C LEU A 660 -5.89 13.54 -1.00
N ASP A 661 -6.11 12.93 -2.16
CA ASP A 661 -6.92 13.52 -3.24
C ASP A 661 -8.37 13.80 -2.81
N VAL A 662 -8.87 13.11 -1.78
CA VAL A 662 -10.21 13.36 -1.21
C VAL A 662 -10.38 14.82 -0.74
N PHE A 663 -9.30 15.44 -0.25
CA PHE A 663 -9.33 16.80 0.28
C PHE A 663 -9.44 17.87 -0.81
N TYR A 664 -8.90 17.61 -2.01
CA TYR A 664 -9.07 18.51 -3.16
C TYR A 664 -10.54 18.73 -3.54
N THR A 665 -11.31 17.64 -3.58
CA THR A 665 -12.74 17.71 -3.97
C THR A 665 -13.61 18.39 -2.91
N TYR A 666 -13.17 18.37 -1.66
CA TYR A 666 -13.90 18.96 -0.54
C TYR A 666 -13.66 20.47 -0.42
N GLU A 667 -12.41 20.93 -0.49
CA GLU A 667 -12.09 22.37 -0.36
C GLU A 667 -12.68 23.22 -1.47
N ASN A 668 -12.75 22.69 -2.69
CA ASN A 668 -13.39 23.37 -3.83
C ASN A 668 -14.88 23.69 -3.58
N ASN A 669 -15.54 22.99 -2.65
CA ASN A 669 -16.94 23.24 -2.28
C ASN A 669 -17.10 24.22 -1.10
N ARG A 670 -16.04 24.54 -0.34
CA ARG A 670 -16.13 25.41 0.85
C ARG A 670 -15.33 26.72 0.77
N CYS A 671 -14.25 26.82 0.00
CA CYS A 671 -13.45 28.05 -0.09
C CYS A 671 -12.76 28.21 -1.45
N SER A 672 -12.98 29.36 -2.11
CA SER A 672 -12.29 29.77 -3.33
C SER A 672 -10.83 30.21 -3.12
N ILE A 673 -10.24 29.89 -1.96
CA ILE A 673 -8.84 30.18 -1.62
C ILE A 673 -8.28 28.87 -1.09
N GLY A 674 -7.57 28.13 -1.96
CA GLY A 674 -6.91 26.89 -1.61
C GLY A 674 -5.89 27.11 -0.49
N TRP A 675 -5.74 26.12 0.37
CA TRP A 675 -4.78 26.16 1.47
C TRP A 675 -3.35 26.21 0.91
N PRO A 676 -2.56 27.28 1.14
CA PRO A 676 -1.25 27.38 0.54
C PRO A 676 -0.31 26.32 1.13
N ALA A 677 0.31 25.51 0.26
CA ALA A 677 1.20 24.42 0.63
C ALA A 677 2.66 24.77 0.33
N ARG A 678 3.56 24.41 1.24
CA ARG A 678 5.00 24.36 1.00
C ARG A 678 5.39 22.92 0.70
N VAL A 679 5.96 22.70 -0.47
CA VAL A 679 6.31 21.38 -0.99
C VAL A 679 7.80 21.31 -1.22
N GLU A 680 8.43 20.31 -0.66
CA GLU A 680 9.88 20.08 -0.72
C GLU A 680 10.17 18.67 -1.25
N PHE A 681 11.07 18.55 -2.20
CA PHE A 681 11.49 17.27 -2.79
C PHE A 681 13.00 17.13 -2.65
N THR A 682 13.44 16.01 -2.07
CA THR A 682 14.86 15.69 -1.84
C THR A 682 15.13 14.21 -2.06
N THR A 683 16.41 13.83 -2.17
CA THR A 683 16.86 12.43 -1.98
C THR A 683 17.74 12.36 -0.72
N PRO A 684 17.70 11.28 0.09
CA PRO A 684 18.59 11.12 1.23
C PRO A 684 20.06 11.22 0.80
N PRO A 685 20.96 11.84 1.58
CA PRO A 685 22.38 11.58 1.42
C PRO A 685 22.59 10.09 1.66
N ALA A 686 23.22 9.39 0.70
CA ALA A 686 23.48 7.95 0.79
C ALA A 686 24.09 7.60 2.16
N SER A 687 23.35 6.87 2.97
CA SER A 687 23.78 6.46 4.30
C SER A 687 24.84 5.38 4.18
N GLY A 688 26.10 5.71 4.46
CA GLY A 688 27.16 4.72 4.61
C GLY A 688 28.56 5.25 4.31
N ASP A 689 29.23 5.73 5.35
CA ASP A 689 30.69 5.70 5.44
C ASP A 689 31.16 4.25 5.18
N LEU A 690 31.48 3.90 3.92
CA LEU A 690 32.40 2.83 3.46
C LEU A 690 32.13 2.33 2.01
N VAL A 691 31.07 2.74 1.30
CA VAL A 691 30.87 2.40 -0.13
C VAL A 691 31.28 3.54 -1.08
N ALA A 692 31.85 4.61 -0.54
CA ALA A 692 32.34 5.79 -1.25
C ALA A 692 33.57 5.58 -2.17
N ALA A 693 33.94 4.34 -2.52
CA ALA A 693 35.21 4.08 -3.21
C ALA A 693 35.09 3.61 -4.67
N GLN A 694 33.95 3.09 -5.14
CA GLN A 694 33.91 2.47 -6.48
C GLN A 694 32.79 2.96 -7.42
N GLY A 695 31.57 3.23 -6.94
CA GLY A 695 30.52 3.88 -7.75
C GLY A 695 30.58 5.41 -7.71
N VAL A 696 31.19 5.95 -6.65
CA VAL A 696 31.30 7.40 -6.40
C VAL A 696 32.39 8.04 -7.27
N ASN A 697 33.37 7.30 -7.80
CA ASN A 697 34.48 7.90 -8.56
C ASN A 697 34.08 8.56 -9.90
N ILE A 698 32.94 8.19 -10.50
CA ILE A 698 32.47 8.82 -11.75
C ILE A 698 31.63 10.08 -11.46
N LEU A 699 30.88 10.11 -10.35
CA LEU A 699 30.02 11.25 -9.96
C LEU A 699 30.72 12.25 -9.02
N GLN A 700 31.65 11.82 -8.16
CA GLN A 700 32.54 12.72 -7.44
C GLN A 700 33.51 13.42 -8.38
N GLN A 701 33.92 12.83 -9.51
CA GLN A 701 34.68 13.61 -10.50
C GLN A 701 33.82 14.73 -11.07
N SER A 702 32.53 14.53 -11.33
CA SER A 702 31.63 15.59 -11.80
C SER A 702 31.34 16.64 -10.71
N ILE A 703 31.11 16.23 -9.45
CA ILE A 703 30.75 17.13 -8.35
C ILE A 703 31.98 17.82 -7.74
N HIS A 704 33.13 17.16 -7.60
CA HIS A 704 34.38 17.84 -7.26
C HIS A 704 34.83 18.76 -8.39
N VAL A 705 34.63 18.43 -9.67
CA VAL A 705 34.89 19.38 -10.75
C VAL A 705 33.93 20.58 -10.63
N VAL A 706 32.68 20.42 -10.19
CA VAL A 706 31.73 21.53 -9.97
C VAL A 706 32.13 22.44 -8.79
N ASP A 707 32.52 21.86 -7.65
CA ASP A 707 32.93 22.62 -6.46
C ASP A 707 34.35 23.22 -6.62
N VAL A 708 35.23 22.53 -7.37
CA VAL A 708 36.55 23.02 -7.77
C VAL A 708 36.44 24.09 -8.86
N TYR A 709 35.50 24.04 -9.82
CA TYR A 709 35.33 25.14 -10.78
C TYR A 709 34.70 26.39 -10.15
N ALA A 710 33.74 26.24 -9.24
CA ALA A 710 33.20 27.36 -8.48
C ALA A 710 34.28 27.97 -7.56
N ARG A 711 35.05 27.16 -6.83
CA ARG A 711 36.19 27.65 -6.03
C ARG A 711 37.37 28.14 -6.87
N ASP A 712 37.67 27.56 -8.02
CA ASP A 712 38.77 27.97 -8.89
C ASP A 712 38.43 29.26 -9.63
N MET A 713 37.18 29.50 -10.05
CA MET A 713 36.81 30.84 -10.55
C MET A 713 36.84 31.91 -9.46
N ILE A 714 36.53 31.55 -8.20
CA ILE A 714 36.62 32.45 -7.05
C ILE A 714 38.10 32.71 -6.68
N THR A 715 38.95 31.68 -6.64
CA THR A 715 40.36 31.79 -6.22
C THR A 715 41.30 32.30 -7.30
N HIS A 716 41.10 31.93 -8.58
CA HIS A 716 41.93 32.43 -9.69
C HIS A 716 41.74 33.93 -9.93
N ASN A 717 40.58 34.49 -9.55
CA ASN A 717 40.36 35.94 -9.59
C ASN A 717 40.76 36.66 -8.29
N GLN A 718 40.68 36.01 -7.12
CA GLN A 718 41.23 36.57 -5.86
C GLN A 718 42.76 36.71 -5.91
N LEU A 719 43.48 35.77 -6.52
CA LEU A 719 44.94 35.84 -6.69
C LEU A 719 45.41 36.95 -7.65
N ILE A 720 44.54 37.48 -8.51
CA ILE A 720 44.87 38.61 -9.39
C ILE A 720 44.70 39.96 -8.66
N HIS A 721 43.97 40.00 -7.54
CA HIS A 721 43.69 41.23 -6.79
C HIS A 721 44.80 41.63 -5.80
N ASP A 722 45.74 40.74 -5.47
CA ASP A 722 46.82 41.04 -4.50
C ASP A 722 48.11 41.61 -5.11
N GLU A 723 48.33 41.54 -6.44
CA GLU A 723 49.60 41.99 -7.05
C GLU A 723 49.65 43.46 -7.51
N ASP A 724 48.51 44.17 -7.61
CA ASP A 724 48.47 45.54 -8.16
C ASP A 724 48.04 46.63 -7.15
N ALA A 725 48.08 46.36 -5.85
CA ALA A 725 47.84 47.36 -4.80
C ALA A 725 49.06 48.27 -4.56
N THR A 726 49.52 49.01 -5.58
CA THR A 726 50.39 50.19 -5.41
C THR A 726 50.07 51.31 -6.39
N ALA A 727 48.95 52.01 -6.17
CA ALA A 727 48.81 53.46 -6.36
C ALA A 727 47.40 53.87 -5.96
N GLY A 728 47.29 54.82 -5.04
CA GLY A 728 46.05 55.20 -4.37
C GLY A 728 45.02 55.86 -5.26
N ASP A 729 43.75 55.60 -4.94
CA ASP A 729 42.77 56.63 -4.61
C ASP A 729 41.72 56.00 -3.69
N GLU A 730 41.40 56.71 -2.61
CA GLU A 730 40.42 56.36 -1.60
C GLU A 730 39.01 56.48 -2.18
N ASP A 731 38.36 55.35 -2.46
CA ASP A 731 36.90 55.19 -2.41
C ASP A 731 36.59 53.68 -2.36
N GLY A 732 36.42 53.17 -1.14
CA GLY A 732 36.14 51.77 -0.85
C GLY A 732 34.69 51.39 -1.13
N GLU A 733 34.40 50.98 -2.36
CA GLU A 733 33.25 50.13 -2.70
C GLU A 733 33.66 49.17 -3.84
N GLY A 734 34.05 47.94 -3.51
CA GLY A 734 34.66 47.05 -4.50
C GLY A 734 34.66 45.55 -4.20
N ALA A 735 33.74 45.03 -3.38
CA ALA A 735 33.42 43.61 -3.44
C ALA A 735 32.26 43.43 -4.43
N ILE A 736 32.56 43.08 -5.68
CA ILE A 736 31.53 42.66 -6.63
C ILE A 736 30.96 41.35 -6.08
N HIS A 737 29.75 41.38 -5.52
CA HIS A 737 29.02 40.18 -5.15
C HIS A 737 28.55 39.52 -6.46
N TRP A 738 29.17 38.41 -6.86
CA TRP A 738 29.00 37.81 -8.20
C TRP A 738 27.69 37.01 -8.36
N MET A 739 26.99 36.67 -7.26
CA MET A 739 25.73 35.94 -7.27
C MET A 739 24.79 36.51 -6.20
N TRP A 740 23.56 36.89 -6.51
CA TRP A 740 22.62 37.32 -5.48
C TRP A 740 22.09 36.13 -4.70
N ASP A 741 21.86 36.28 -3.38
CA ASP A 741 21.16 35.25 -2.62
C ASP A 741 19.73 35.06 -3.18
N CYS A 742 19.28 33.80 -3.21
CA CYS A 742 17.90 33.50 -3.56
C CYS A 742 16.94 34.28 -2.65
N PRO A 743 15.99 35.05 -3.21
CA PRO A 743 15.04 35.82 -2.41
C PRO A 743 14.33 34.92 -1.40
N THR A 744 14.37 35.32 -0.12
CA THR A 744 13.68 34.59 0.95
C THR A 744 12.19 34.53 0.65
N THR A 745 11.59 33.33 0.76
CA THR A 745 10.14 33.15 0.68
C THR A 745 9.44 34.07 1.67
N ARG A 746 8.29 34.64 1.31
CA ARG A 746 7.43 35.32 2.30
C ARG A 746 7.20 34.37 3.49
N THR A 747 7.33 34.85 4.72
CA THR A 747 6.93 34.07 5.90
C THR A 747 5.44 33.79 5.79
N MET A 748 5.06 32.52 5.61
CA MET A 748 3.66 32.11 5.68
C MET A 748 3.11 32.52 7.06
N HIS A 749 2.10 33.37 7.06
CA HIS A 749 1.39 33.73 8.28
C HIS A 749 0.46 32.57 8.65
N GLY A 750 0.85 31.78 9.67
CA GLY A 750 -0.05 30.99 10.53
C GLY A 750 -0.79 29.80 9.93
N HIS A 751 -0.88 29.65 8.62
CA HIS A 751 -1.70 28.63 7.96
C HIS A 751 -0.91 27.99 6.81
N GLY A 752 -0.67 26.68 6.85
CA GLY A 752 0.05 26.03 5.75
C GLY A 752 0.20 24.52 5.87
N LEU A 753 0.17 23.86 4.72
CA LEU A 753 0.45 22.44 4.55
C LEU A 753 1.94 22.27 4.22
N TYR A 754 2.69 21.54 5.03
CA TYR A 754 4.08 21.19 4.73
C TYR A 754 4.18 19.75 4.22
N ILE A 755 4.67 19.60 2.99
CA ILE A 755 4.90 18.31 2.35
C ILE A 755 6.37 18.19 2.03
N HIS A 756 7.01 17.14 2.53
CA HIS A 756 8.36 16.75 2.21
C HIS A 756 8.33 15.36 1.57
N VAL A 757 8.91 15.23 0.38
CA VAL A 757 9.03 13.96 -0.34
C VAL A 757 10.51 13.62 -0.44
N GLN A 758 10.90 12.51 0.17
CA GLN A 758 12.27 12.00 0.16
C GLN A 758 12.37 10.79 -0.77
N ALA A 759 12.69 11.01 -2.05
CA ALA A 759 12.81 9.91 -3.02
C ALA A 759 14.00 9.00 -2.67
N GLU A 760 13.80 7.68 -2.61
CA GLU A 760 14.89 6.70 -2.47
C GLU A 760 15.46 6.33 -3.85
N ASP A 761 16.79 6.16 -3.91
CA ASP A 761 17.46 5.51 -5.03
C ASP A 761 17.27 3.99 -4.86
N ASP A 762 16.25 3.42 -5.52
CA ASP A 762 16.03 1.98 -5.57
C ASP A 762 17.15 1.30 -6.39
N GLU A 763 18.32 1.07 -5.78
CA GLU A 763 19.43 0.31 -6.40
C GLU A 763 19.19 -1.22 -6.41
N GLN A 764 18.05 -1.73 -5.91
CA GLN A 764 17.87 -3.17 -5.63
C GLN A 764 16.95 -3.99 -6.56
N GLU A 765 16.33 -3.43 -7.61
CA GLU A 765 15.60 -4.23 -8.61
C GLU A 765 16.27 -4.12 -9.99
N GLY A 766 16.97 -5.19 -10.38
CA GLY A 766 17.71 -5.27 -11.64
C GLY A 766 16.84 -5.09 -12.90
N GLU A 767 17.43 -4.38 -13.87
CA GLU A 767 17.12 -4.43 -15.31
C GLU A 767 15.64 -4.35 -15.72
N LEU A 768 14.95 -3.26 -15.38
CA LEU A 768 14.00 -2.62 -16.32
C LEU A 768 14.12 -1.10 -16.21
N ASN A 769 14.92 -0.56 -17.12
CA ASN A 769 15.27 0.84 -17.23
C ASN A 769 14.07 1.66 -17.75
N ILE A 770 13.16 2.06 -16.86
CA ILE A 770 12.29 3.23 -17.07
C ILE A 770 12.69 4.20 -15.96
N GLY A 771 13.64 5.09 -16.26
CA GLY A 771 14.19 6.05 -15.31
C GLY A 771 13.09 6.71 -14.48
N GLY A 772 13.33 6.79 -13.17
CA GLY A 772 12.39 7.29 -12.17
C GLY A 772 11.62 8.50 -12.70
N THR A 773 10.37 8.27 -13.07
CA THR A 773 9.47 9.35 -13.44
C THR A 773 9.00 9.97 -12.13
N TRP A 774 8.89 11.30 -12.03
CA TRP A 774 8.05 11.86 -10.96
C TRP A 774 6.67 11.23 -11.15
N SER A 775 6.27 10.27 -10.31
CA SER A 775 4.86 9.86 -10.30
C SER A 775 4.07 11.16 -10.13
N MET A 776 3.16 11.46 -11.05
CA MET A 776 2.47 12.76 -11.09
C MET A 776 2.16 13.23 -9.67
N PRO A 777 2.63 14.42 -9.25
CA PRO A 777 2.21 14.95 -7.95
C PRO A 777 0.68 14.97 -7.95
N PRO A 778 0.02 14.43 -6.91
CA PRO A 778 -1.43 14.37 -6.87
C PRO A 778 -2.05 15.74 -7.12
N ARG A 779 -3.24 15.76 -7.72
CA ARG A 779 -3.86 17.00 -8.22
C ARG A 779 -3.97 18.07 -7.13
N PHE A 780 -4.18 17.65 -5.88
CA PHE A 780 -4.23 18.57 -4.74
C PHE A 780 -2.93 19.34 -4.54
N ILE A 781 -1.75 18.72 -4.77
CA ILE A 781 -0.45 19.39 -4.62
C ILE A 781 -0.32 20.49 -5.66
N CYS A 782 -0.57 20.20 -6.93
CA CYS A 782 -0.44 21.17 -8.01
C CYS A 782 -1.29 22.43 -7.75
N THR A 783 -2.50 22.22 -7.23
CA THR A 783 -3.49 23.29 -7.02
C THR A 783 -3.34 24.05 -5.70
N SER A 784 -2.62 23.50 -4.72
CA SER A 784 -2.39 24.12 -3.40
C SER A 784 -0.97 24.67 -3.21
N ALA A 785 0.01 24.20 -3.98
CA ALA A 785 1.41 24.59 -3.81
C ALA A 785 1.61 26.10 -4.01
N ASP A 786 2.06 26.78 -2.96
CA ASP A 786 2.49 28.19 -2.94
C ASP A 786 4.01 28.31 -3.07
N VAL A 787 4.73 27.41 -2.38
CA VAL A 787 6.19 27.34 -2.37
C VAL A 787 6.60 25.93 -2.78
N MET A 788 7.45 25.82 -3.80
CA MET A 788 8.02 24.54 -4.22
C MET A 788 9.56 24.61 -4.24
N HIS A 789 10.20 23.68 -3.54
CA HIS A 789 11.65 23.53 -3.52
C HIS A 789 12.04 22.10 -3.88
N VAL A 790 12.73 21.94 -5.00
CA VAL A 790 13.28 20.66 -5.44
C VAL A 790 14.79 20.76 -5.32
N HIS A 791 15.42 19.92 -4.51
CA HIS A 791 16.86 19.98 -4.38
C HIS A 791 17.53 18.64 -4.11
N ASP A 792 18.78 18.54 -4.54
CA ASP A 792 19.64 17.38 -4.30
C ASP A 792 19.13 16.08 -4.92
N CYS A 793 18.21 16.12 -5.89
CA CYS A 793 17.64 14.91 -6.50
C CYS A 793 18.60 14.29 -7.54
N LEU A 794 19.33 13.25 -7.16
CA LEU A 794 20.43 12.69 -7.96
C LEU A 794 19.98 11.74 -9.09
N SER A 795 18.94 10.94 -8.87
CA SER A 795 18.47 9.90 -9.80
C SER A 795 17.33 10.33 -10.72
N ILE A 796 16.69 11.47 -10.44
CA ILE A 796 15.46 11.82 -11.13
C ILE A 796 15.74 12.40 -12.53
N THR A 797 15.15 11.77 -13.55
CA THR A 797 15.41 12.11 -14.97
C THR A 797 14.31 12.93 -15.64
N SER A 798 13.07 12.80 -15.15
CA SER A 798 11.88 13.44 -15.72
C SER A 798 11.47 14.68 -14.93
N GLY A 799 10.76 15.60 -15.58
CA GLY A 799 10.26 16.82 -14.96
C GLY A 799 8.91 16.68 -14.29
N ILE A 800 8.51 17.73 -13.60
CA ILE A 800 7.21 17.92 -12.98
C ILE A 800 6.18 18.10 -14.08
N SER A 801 5.20 17.20 -14.13
CA SER A 801 4.31 17.18 -15.28
C SER A 801 3.20 18.24 -15.22
N LEU A 802 2.95 18.82 -16.39
CA LEU A 802 1.91 19.80 -16.68
C LEU A 802 0.80 19.04 -17.40
N SER A 803 -0.30 18.71 -16.70
CA SER A 803 -1.49 18.11 -17.30
C SER A 803 -2.64 19.11 -17.40
N TYR A 804 -3.57 18.90 -18.33
CA TYR A 804 -4.77 19.74 -18.47
C TYR A 804 -5.70 19.68 -17.25
N ILE A 805 -5.50 18.66 -16.40
CA ILE A 805 -6.26 18.41 -15.17
C ILE A 805 -5.65 19.20 -13.99
N THR A 806 -4.38 19.59 -14.07
CA THR A 806 -3.61 20.23 -12.99
C THR A 806 -3.43 21.72 -13.25
N SER A 807 -3.81 22.56 -12.29
CA SER A 807 -3.54 23.99 -12.28
C SER A 807 -2.42 24.27 -11.28
N TRP A 808 -1.42 25.07 -11.66
CA TRP A 808 -0.35 25.59 -10.79
C TRP A 808 -0.55 27.09 -10.54
N ASP A 809 -1.81 27.51 -10.33
CA ASP A 809 -2.16 28.93 -10.25
C ASP A 809 -1.74 29.59 -8.92
N LEU A 810 -1.65 28.83 -7.82
CA LEU A 810 -1.25 29.37 -6.50
C LEU A 810 0.27 29.46 -6.32
N LEU A 811 1.07 28.85 -7.20
CA LEU A 811 2.52 28.77 -7.04
C LEU A 811 3.15 30.17 -7.15
N ASN A 812 3.61 30.72 -6.03
CA ASN A 812 4.29 32.02 -5.97
C ASN A 812 5.81 31.91 -6.06
N TRP A 813 6.40 30.83 -5.52
CA TRP A 813 7.86 30.68 -5.43
C TRP A 813 8.30 29.27 -5.80
N CYS A 814 9.23 29.16 -6.73
CA CYS A 814 9.75 27.88 -7.23
C CYS A 814 11.29 27.90 -7.28
N ARG A 815 11.93 26.95 -6.61
CA ARG A 815 13.38 26.75 -6.61
C ARG A 815 13.73 25.31 -6.95
N VAL A 816 14.59 25.11 -7.95
CA VAL A 816 15.10 23.80 -8.37
C VAL A 816 16.62 23.84 -8.39
N GLU A 817 17.29 22.99 -7.62
CA GLU A 817 18.75 23.03 -7.54
C GLU A 817 19.45 21.68 -7.32
N ARG A 818 20.67 21.53 -7.83
CA ARG A 818 21.49 20.32 -7.63
C ARG A 818 20.79 19.02 -8.06
N CYS A 819 20.11 19.07 -9.22
CA CYS A 819 19.44 17.91 -9.82
C CYS A 819 20.13 17.52 -11.15
N PRO A 820 21.23 16.74 -11.11
CA PRO A 820 22.12 16.56 -12.26
C PRO A 820 21.50 15.80 -13.44
N MET A 821 20.62 14.83 -13.17
CA MET A 821 20.02 13.96 -14.19
C MET A 821 18.73 14.54 -14.82
N LEU A 822 18.24 15.66 -14.29
CA LEU A 822 16.97 16.25 -14.70
C LEU A 822 17.04 16.80 -16.14
N ARG A 823 16.23 16.26 -17.05
CA ARG A 823 16.22 16.69 -18.46
C ARG A 823 15.34 17.90 -18.74
N SER A 824 14.24 18.01 -18.02
CA SER A 824 13.33 19.15 -18.07
C SER A 824 12.77 19.41 -16.68
N VAL A 825 12.59 20.67 -16.28
CA VAL A 825 12.00 20.98 -14.95
C VAL A 825 10.49 20.73 -14.96
N PHE A 826 9.80 21.23 -15.99
CA PHE A 826 8.37 20.99 -16.21
C PHE A 826 8.12 20.33 -17.57
N THR A 827 7.17 19.38 -17.66
CA THR A 827 6.89 18.62 -18.90
C THR A 827 5.40 18.48 -19.19
N ALA A 828 4.92 18.88 -20.36
CA ALA A 828 3.52 18.71 -20.75
C ALA A 828 3.16 17.24 -21.05
N PHE A 829 2.03 16.76 -20.50
CA PHE A 829 1.53 15.39 -20.73
C PHE A 829 0.86 15.28 -22.11
N SER A 830 1.17 14.22 -22.88
CA SER A 830 0.78 14.08 -24.30
C SER A 830 -0.17 12.92 -24.59
N GLU A 831 -1.15 12.63 -23.73
CA GLU A 831 -2.19 11.64 -24.04
C GLU A 831 -3.48 12.32 -24.52
N GLY A 832 -3.50 12.65 -25.81
CA GLY A 832 -4.73 12.99 -26.53
C GLY A 832 -4.72 12.30 -27.89
N LYS A 833 -5.79 11.52 -28.19
CA LYS A 833 -6.03 10.96 -29.53
C LYS A 833 -5.88 12.06 -30.58
N GLU A 834 -5.35 11.73 -31.76
CA GLU A 834 -5.00 12.67 -32.84
C GLU A 834 -6.12 13.60 -33.35
N ASN A 835 -7.35 13.50 -32.84
CA ASN A 835 -8.54 14.12 -33.42
C ASN A 835 -9.18 15.23 -32.57
N ASP A 836 -8.61 15.65 -31.44
CA ASP A 836 -9.15 16.76 -30.64
C ASP A 836 -8.29 18.02 -30.84
N ILE A 837 -8.82 18.98 -31.62
CA ILE A 837 -8.15 20.24 -32.03
C ILE A 837 -8.76 21.39 -31.21
N SER A 838 -8.82 21.29 -29.88
CA SER A 838 -9.04 22.47 -29.05
C SER A 838 -7.67 23.11 -28.74
N SER A 839 -7.40 24.21 -29.42
CA SER A 839 -6.21 25.06 -29.24
C SER A 839 -6.35 25.94 -27.99
N ASP A 840 -6.75 25.38 -26.84
CA ASP A 840 -7.00 26.18 -25.64
C ASP A 840 -5.70 26.41 -24.87
N SER A 841 -5.34 27.68 -24.70
CA SER A 841 -4.18 28.11 -23.90
C SER A 841 -4.40 27.82 -22.42
N TRP A 842 -3.40 27.30 -21.71
CA TRP A 842 -3.53 26.87 -20.31
C TRP A 842 -3.35 28.05 -19.36
N LEU A 843 -4.28 28.20 -18.41
CA LEU A 843 -4.16 29.11 -17.27
C LEU A 843 -3.26 28.45 -16.22
N ILE A 844 -2.00 28.88 -16.14
CA ILE A 844 -1.00 28.28 -15.26
C ILE A 844 0.07 29.30 -14.85
N PHE A 845 0.66 29.14 -13.67
CA PHE A 845 1.73 30.03 -13.16
C PHE A 845 1.34 31.52 -13.12
N GLN A 846 0.06 31.83 -12.90
CA GLN A 846 -0.43 33.22 -12.85
C GLN A 846 0.22 34.02 -11.73
N ASN A 847 0.39 33.40 -10.56
CA ASN A 847 0.94 34.03 -9.37
C ASN A 847 2.45 33.84 -9.20
N LEU A 848 3.14 33.17 -10.13
CA LEU A 848 4.57 32.89 -9.96
C LEU A 848 5.38 34.18 -9.93
N THR A 849 5.95 34.50 -8.78
CA THR A 849 6.75 35.71 -8.53
C THR A 849 8.25 35.46 -8.65
N THR A 850 8.72 34.28 -8.23
CA THR A 850 10.14 33.93 -8.18
C THR A 850 10.36 32.57 -8.80
N PHE A 851 11.24 32.50 -9.79
CA PHE A 851 11.75 31.25 -10.34
C PHE A 851 13.27 31.21 -10.21
N TRP A 852 13.78 30.14 -9.59
CA TRP A 852 15.19 29.89 -9.39
C TRP A 852 15.55 28.49 -9.89
N ALA A 853 16.49 28.39 -10.82
CA ALA A 853 17.07 27.11 -11.25
C ALA A 853 18.59 27.18 -11.15
N SER A 854 19.23 26.22 -10.46
CA SER A 854 20.69 26.17 -10.40
C SER A 854 21.25 24.74 -10.48
N HIS A 855 22.42 24.56 -11.06
CA HIS A 855 23.11 23.26 -11.11
C HIS A 855 22.28 22.14 -11.77
N LEU A 856 21.80 22.39 -13.00
CA LEU A 856 21.01 21.44 -13.80
C LEU A 856 21.73 21.08 -15.12
N PRO A 857 22.86 20.34 -15.07
CA PRO A 857 23.73 20.07 -16.23
C PRO A 857 23.05 19.35 -17.40
N MET A 858 22.06 18.48 -17.14
CA MET A 858 21.35 17.76 -18.20
C MET A 858 20.07 18.44 -18.69
N ALA A 859 19.65 19.53 -18.06
CA ALA A 859 18.40 20.19 -18.39
C ALA A 859 18.48 20.88 -19.76
N LYS A 860 17.62 20.46 -20.70
CA LYS A 860 17.49 21.08 -22.03
C LYS A 860 16.40 22.16 -22.05
N HIS A 861 15.38 21.99 -21.22
CA HIS A 861 14.22 22.86 -21.14
C HIS A 861 13.89 23.10 -19.67
N ILE A 862 13.62 24.34 -19.29
CA ILE A 862 12.98 24.59 -18.01
C ILE A 862 11.50 24.22 -18.13
N TRP A 863 10.81 24.74 -19.14
CA TRP A 863 9.43 24.37 -19.47
C TRP A 863 9.39 23.64 -20.83
N ASN A 864 9.04 22.36 -20.81
CA ASN A 864 8.88 21.54 -22.01
C ASN A 864 7.39 21.47 -22.39
N TRP A 865 6.92 22.49 -23.10
CA TRP A 865 5.56 22.61 -23.60
C TRP A 865 5.33 21.66 -24.78
N SER A 866 4.10 21.14 -24.92
CA SER A 866 3.71 20.38 -26.11
C SER A 866 3.08 21.33 -27.15
N PRO A 867 3.08 20.99 -28.45
CA PRO A 867 2.39 21.79 -29.46
C PRO A 867 0.89 21.99 -29.19
N ARG A 868 0.28 21.17 -28.32
CA ARG A 868 -1.14 21.21 -27.94
C ARG A 868 -1.37 21.80 -26.54
N ALA A 869 -0.32 22.09 -25.77
CA ALA A 869 -0.40 22.56 -24.39
C ALA A 869 0.62 23.68 -24.18
N TYR A 870 0.13 24.93 -24.13
CA TYR A 870 0.97 26.13 -24.07
C TYR A 870 0.41 27.13 -23.05
N PRO A 871 1.24 28.00 -22.48
CA PRO A 871 0.80 28.97 -21.47
C PRO A 871 -0.10 30.05 -22.10
N SER A 872 -1.15 30.43 -21.39
CA SER A 872 -2.01 31.57 -21.75
C SER A 872 -1.32 32.92 -21.50
N ALA A 873 -1.87 33.99 -22.09
CA ALA A 873 -1.42 35.38 -21.89
C ALA A 873 -1.42 35.86 -20.42
N TYR A 874 -2.09 35.13 -19.52
CA TYR A 874 -2.13 35.40 -18.08
C TYR A 874 -1.02 34.69 -17.29
N SER A 875 -0.28 33.79 -17.93
CA SER A 875 0.83 33.06 -17.29
C SER A 875 2.01 33.98 -17.04
N PHE A 876 2.69 33.81 -15.90
CA PHE A 876 3.89 34.57 -15.51
C PHE A 876 3.69 36.09 -15.36
N GLN A 877 2.45 36.60 -15.30
CA GLN A 877 2.21 38.03 -15.18
C GLN A 877 2.78 38.64 -13.89
N GLN A 878 2.88 37.85 -12.82
CA GLN A 878 3.42 38.27 -11.53
C GLN A 878 4.92 38.03 -11.35
N LEU A 879 5.61 37.48 -12.37
CA LEU A 879 7.03 37.11 -12.27
C LEU A 879 7.90 38.36 -12.07
N GLN A 880 8.61 38.41 -10.95
CA GLN A 880 9.49 39.51 -10.52
C GLN A 880 10.97 39.15 -10.63
N PHE A 881 11.31 37.89 -10.34
CA PHE A 881 12.69 37.41 -10.28
C PHE A 881 12.85 36.11 -11.07
N LEU A 882 13.78 36.11 -12.02
CA LEU A 882 14.12 34.95 -12.85
C LEU A 882 15.63 34.70 -12.79
N HIS A 883 16.03 33.56 -12.21
CA HIS A 883 17.43 33.17 -12.04
C HIS A 883 17.73 31.78 -12.62
N LEU A 884 18.78 31.71 -13.45
CA LEU A 884 19.36 30.47 -13.94
C LEU A 884 20.87 30.47 -13.70
N ASP A 885 21.39 29.44 -13.04
CA ASP A 885 22.82 29.27 -12.80
C ASP A 885 23.27 27.85 -13.13
N TYR A 886 24.40 27.72 -13.83
CA TYR A 886 24.99 26.43 -14.20
C TYR A 886 23.99 25.44 -14.83
N CYS A 887 23.25 25.94 -15.82
CA CYS A 887 22.32 25.16 -16.65
C CYS A 887 22.83 25.10 -18.11
N PRO A 888 23.97 24.44 -18.40
CA PRO A 888 24.71 24.57 -19.66
C PRO A 888 23.96 24.12 -20.91
N ARG A 889 22.98 23.22 -20.79
CA ARG A 889 22.24 22.64 -21.94
C ARG A 889 20.91 23.31 -22.25
N VAL A 890 20.51 24.30 -21.46
CA VAL A 890 19.23 25.00 -21.66
C VAL A 890 19.33 25.85 -22.92
N ILE A 891 18.44 25.60 -23.89
CA ILE A 891 18.48 26.27 -25.20
C ILE A 891 17.74 27.61 -25.18
N PHE A 892 16.62 27.66 -24.45
CA PHE A 892 15.82 28.85 -24.19
C PHE A 892 15.13 28.74 -22.82
N VAL A 893 14.75 29.88 -22.24
CA VAL A 893 14.11 29.94 -20.92
C VAL A 893 12.59 29.91 -21.09
N LEU A 894 11.95 31.00 -21.55
CA LEU A 894 10.48 31.09 -21.64
C LEU A 894 10.00 31.36 -23.08
N PRO A 895 8.89 30.74 -23.54
CA PRO A 895 8.21 31.18 -24.75
C PRO A 895 7.48 32.51 -24.49
N LEU A 896 7.60 33.48 -25.40
CA LEU A 896 7.02 34.82 -25.25
C LEU A 896 6.38 35.30 -26.56
N ASP A 897 5.19 34.78 -26.84
CA ASP A 897 4.38 35.12 -28.03
C ASP A 897 3.80 36.53 -27.99
N SER A 898 3.24 37.01 -29.12
CA SER A 898 2.69 38.37 -29.27
C SER A 898 1.74 38.80 -28.15
N ASN A 899 0.91 37.88 -27.65
CA ASN A 899 -0.08 38.14 -26.58
C ASN A 899 0.46 37.95 -25.14
N MET A 900 1.67 37.42 -24.96
CA MET A 900 2.32 37.23 -23.66
C MET A 900 3.13 38.47 -23.23
N SER A 901 3.12 38.78 -21.93
CA SER A 901 3.90 39.87 -21.33
C SER A 901 4.42 39.51 -19.94
N LEU A 902 5.54 40.11 -19.53
CA LEU A 902 6.13 39.96 -18.20
C LEU A 902 6.17 41.34 -17.49
N PRO A 903 5.01 41.90 -17.11
CA PRO A 903 4.90 43.29 -16.66
C PRO A 903 5.53 43.55 -15.29
N GLN A 904 5.68 42.51 -14.46
CA GLN A 904 6.22 42.62 -13.10
C GLN A 904 7.71 42.28 -13.01
N LEU A 905 8.37 41.86 -14.09
CA LEU A 905 9.76 41.38 -14.03
C LEU A 905 10.69 42.52 -13.62
N GLU A 906 11.39 42.37 -12.50
CA GLU A 906 12.29 43.37 -11.93
C GLU A 906 13.76 43.00 -12.12
N THR A 907 14.08 41.70 -12.01
CA THR A 907 15.46 41.19 -12.06
C THR A 907 15.56 39.93 -12.93
N LEU A 908 16.52 39.95 -13.85
CA LEU A 908 16.87 38.84 -14.71
C LEU A 908 18.35 38.48 -14.49
N GLU A 909 18.63 37.27 -14.03
CA GLU A 909 19.99 36.79 -13.76
C GLU A 909 20.22 35.43 -14.43
N ILE A 910 21.21 35.36 -15.33
CA ILE A 910 21.57 34.12 -16.01
C ILE A 910 23.09 33.99 -16.06
N ILE A 911 23.58 32.89 -15.48
CA ILE A 911 25.01 32.65 -15.26
C ILE A 911 25.37 31.25 -15.77
N CYS A 912 26.43 31.15 -16.57
CA CYS A 912 27.02 29.88 -17.02
C CYS A 912 26.06 28.92 -17.77
N CYS A 913 25.13 29.45 -18.57
CA CYS A 913 24.27 28.66 -19.46
C CYS A 913 24.83 28.64 -20.90
N GLY A 914 25.72 27.68 -21.17
CA GLY A 914 26.54 27.59 -22.39
C GLY A 914 25.80 27.50 -23.73
N ASP A 915 24.72 26.70 -23.82
CA ASP A 915 23.94 26.47 -25.06
C ASP A 915 22.78 27.46 -25.24
N LEU A 916 22.61 28.39 -24.31
CA LEU A 916 21.50 29.33 -24.32
C LEU A 916 21.62 30.29 -25.51
N ARG A 917 20.62 30.29 -26.40
CA ARG A 917 20.62 31.13 -27.62
C ARG A 917 19.76 32.37 -27.47
N GLU A 918 18.61 32.21 -26.85
CA GLU A 918 17.62 33.25 -26.59
C GLU A 918 16.99 33.00 -25.22
N ILE A 919 16.78 34.05 -24.42
CA ILE A 919 16.11 33.90 -23.11
C ILE A 919 14.61 33.79 -23.33
N PHE A 920 14.06 34.75 -24.09
CA PHE A 920 12.64 34.80 -24.45
C PHE A 920 12.46 34.54 -25.94
N ARG A 921 11.95 33.34 -26.27
CA ARG A 921 11.83 32.86 -27.65
C ARG A 921 10.38 32.98 -28.18
N PRO A 922 10.14 33.47 -29.42
CA PRO A 922 8.84 33.39 -30.08
C PRO A 922 8.49 31.94 -30.48
N GLN A 923 7.23 31.54 -30.35
CA GLN A 923 6.83 30.13 -30.51
C GLN A 923 6.70 29.67 -31.96
N ASP A 924 6.15 30.49 -32.87
CA ASP A 924 5.97 30.14 -34.29
C ASP A 924 7.00 30.87 -35.19
N PRO A 925 7.97 30.14 -35.79
CA PRO A 925 8.88 30.69 -36.79
C PRO A 925 8.17 31.27 -38.02
N ARG A 926 6.92 30.86 -38.30
CA ARG A 926 6.13 31.36 -39.44
C ARG A 926 5.55 32.76 -39.19
N LEU A 927 5.52 33.20 -37.92
CA LEU A 927 5.14 34.55 -37.51
C LEU A 927 6.35 35.48 -37.34
N GLU A 928 7.55 35.05 -37.77
CA GLU A 928 8.75 35.90 -37.85
C GLU A 928 8.55 37.12 -38.76
N ASN A 929 7.61 37.04 -39.72
CA ASN A 929 7.32 38.11 -40.68
C ASN A 929 6.10 38.98 -40.35
N GLN A 930 5.45 38.80 -39.19
CA GLN A 930 4.43 39.75 -38.72
C GLN A 930 5.08 40.92 -37.98
N GLU A 931 4.57 42.13 -38.23
CA GLU A 931 5.05 43.45 -37.76
C GLU A 931 5.85 43.41 -36.45
N GLU A 932 6.95 44.16 -36.38
CA GLU A 932 7.87 44.29 -35.25
C GLU A 932 7.18 44.74 -33.94
N VAL A 933 6.42 43.86 -33.30
CA VAL A 933 5.79 44.13 -32.00
C VAL A 933 6.89 44.19 -30.95
N VAL A 934 7.17 45.41 -30.48
CA VAL A 934 8.08 45.68 -29.36
C VAL A 934 7.52 45.03 -28.08
N LYS A 935 8.35 44.27 -27.38
CA LYS A 935 8.04 43.66 -26.08
C LYS A 935 8.44 44.58 -24.95
N HIS A 936 7.45 44.99 -24.15
CA HIS A 936 7.64 45.91 -23.05
C HIS A 936 7.86 45.18 -21.72
N PHE A 937 8.91 45.57 -21.00
CA PHE A 937 9.26 45.12 -19.65
C PHE A 937 9.31 46.34 -18.73
N PRO A 938 8.14 46.87 -18.31
CA PRO A 938 8.03 48.19 -17.70
C PRO A 938 8.68 48.32 -16.32
N LYS A 939 8.86 47.20 -15.60
CA LYS A 939 9.46 47.17 -14.24
C LYS A 939 10.87 46.61 -14.19
N LEU A 940 11.45 46.21 -15.32
CA LEU A 940 12.77 45.56 -15.32
C LEU A 940 13.84 46.59 -14.97
N ARG A 941 14.51 46.37 -13.83
CA ARG A 941 15.55 47.25 -13.28
C ARG A 941 16.95 46.67 -13.47
N ARG A 942 17.09 45.34 -13.41
CA ARG A 942 18.41 44.69 -13.36
C ARG A 942 18.52 43.52 -14.33
N ILE A 943 19.59 43.50 -15.12
CA ILE A 943 19.97 42.38 -15.99
C ILE A 943 21.39 41.96 -15.65
N HIS A 944 21.61 40.69 -15.33
CA HIS A 944 22.92 40.11 -15.09
C HIS A 944 23.10 38.89 -16.00
N LEU A 945 24.06 38.96 -16.91
CA LEU A 945 24.40 37.91 -17.86
C LEU A 945 25.90 37.62 -17.76
N HIS A 946 26.25 36.40 -17.35
CA HIS A 946 27.64 36.00 -17.17
C HIS A 946 27.93 34.68 -17.89
N ASN A 947 28.98 34.67 -18.71
CA ASN A 947 29.50 33.50 -19.41
C ASN A 947 28.43 32.75 -20.24
N LEU A 948 27.79 33.48 -21.17
CA LEU A 948 26.75 32.96 -22.08
C LEU A 948 27.22 33.08 -23.54
N PRO A 949 28.14 32.21 -23.99
CA PRO A 949 28.87 32.40 -25.26
C PRO A 949 27.97 32.29 -26.50
N THR A 950 26.88 31.54 -26.45
CA THR A 950 25.96 31.37 -27.60
C THR A 950 24.75 32.31 -27.59
N LEU A 951 24.60 33.15 -26.58
CA LEU A 951 23.43 34.03 -26.43
C LEU A 951 23.45 35.10 -27.52
N ARG A 952 22.48 35.06 -28.44
CA ARG A 952 22.39 35.98 -29.58
C ARG A 952 21.53 37.20 -29.28
N SER A 953 20.43 36.98 -28.56
CA SER A 953 19.49 38.02 -28.14
C SER A 953 18.85 37.67 -26.80
N ILE A 954 18.48 38.68 -26.01
CA ILE A 954 17.68 38.50 -24.80
C ILE A 954 16.25 38.10 -25.18
N CYS A 955 15.67 38.73 -26.20
CA CYS A 955 14.34 38.43 -26.72
C CYS A 955 14.39 38.29 -28.24
N GLY A 956 13.68 37.32 -28.80
CA GLY A 956 13.57 37.17 -30.27
C GLY A 956 12.84 38.32 -30.97
N ARG A 957 12.33 39.30 -30.21
CA ARG A 957 11.72 40.56 -30.71
C ARG A 957 12.37 41.76 -30.04
N MET A 958 12.17 42.96 -30.59
CA MET A 958 12.65 44.20 -30.01
C MET A 958 12.14 44.36 -28.57
N MET A 959 13.03 44.69 -27.64
CA MET A 959 12.72 44.78 -26.21
C MET A 959 12.76 46.23 -25.74
N SER A 960 11.80 46.65 -24.91
CA SER A 960 11.76 47.98 -24.30
C SER A 960 11.67 47.87 -22.77
N SER A 961 12.65 48.43 -22.07
CA SER A 961 12.78 48.39 -20.61
C SER A 961 13.00 49.80 -20.05
N PRO A 962 11.92 50.57 -19.81
CA PRO A 962 12.04 51.97 -19.46
C PRO A 962 12.58 52.25 -18.04
N MET A 963 12.52 51.26 -17.13
CA MET A 963 12.97 51.37 -15.74
C MET A 963 14.33 50.72 -15.47
N LEU A 964 15.11 50.43 -16.53
CA LEU A 964 16.38 49.75 -16.40
C LEU A 964 17.41 50.62 -15.66
N GLU A 965 18.05 50.06 -14.63
CA GLU A 965 19.01 50.73 -13.75
C GLU A 965 20.43 50.20 -13.99
N THR A 966 20.59 48.87 -14.06
CA THR A 966 21.90 48.22 -14.22
C THR A 966 21.86 47.04 -15.18
N ILE A 967 22.88 46.93 -16.02
CA ILE A 967 23.15 45.76 -16.87
C ILE A 967 24.58 45.30 -16.60
N ASN A 968 24.78 44.04 -16.24
CA ASN A 968 26.10 43.42 -16.16
C ASN A 968 26.22 42.34 -17.23
N VAL A 969 27.14 42.48 -18.17
CA VAL A 969 27.36 41.53 -19.28
C VAL A 969 28.84 41.20 -19.38
N THR A 970 29.20 39.95 -19.13
CA THR A 970 30.59 39.47 -19.20
C THR A 970 30.62 38.09 -19.83
N GLY A 971 31.54 37.83 -20.77
CA GLY A 971 31.60 36.54 -21.50
C GLY A 971 30.43 36.24 -22.45
N CYS A 972 29.64 37.25 -22.87
CA CYS A 972 28.48 37.09 -23.77
C CYS A 972 28.75 37.66 -25.19
N LEU A 973 29.82 37.22 -25.84
CA LEU A 973 30.34 37.84 -27.08
C LEU A 973 29.39 37.77 -28.30
N ALA A 974 28.43 36.84 -28.30
CA ALA A 974 27.44 36.68 -29.37
C ALA A 974 26.24 37.64 -29.24
N LEU A 975 26.05 38.28 -28.08
CA LEU A 975 24.92 39.17 -27.83
C LEU A 975 25.16 40.50 -28.55
N ARG A 976 24.28 40.85 -29.50
CA ARG A 976 24.46 42.04 -30.35
C ARG A 976 23.58 43.23 -30.00
N ARG A 977 22.53 43.06 -29.22
CA ARG A 977 21.53 44.11 -28.95
C ARG A 977 21.16 44.19 -27.48
N LEU A 978 20.89 45.41 -27.02
CA LEU A 978 20.37 45.70 -25.68
C LEU A 978 18.90 46.18 -25.78
N PRO A 979 18.17 46.22 -24.66
CA PRO A 979 16.81 46.75 -24.64
C PRO A 979 16.78 48.26 -24.92
N ALA A 980 15.78 48.74 -25.66
CA ALA A 980 15.48 50.17 -25.76
C ALA A 980 15.07 50.72 -24.38
N VAL A 981 15.59 51.87 -24.00
CA VAL A 981 15.40 52.45 -22.65
C VAL A 981 14.54 53.69 -22.69
N GLY A 982 13.85 53.97 -21.59
CA GLY A 982 13.05 55.18 -21.42
C GLY A 982 13.97 56.34 -21.07
N GLY A 983 13.86 57.46 -21.79
CA GLY A 983 14.59 58.69 -21.45
C GLY A 983 14.16 59.23 -20.08
N ARG A 984 14.73 58.70 -19.00
CA ARG A 984 14.65 59.33 -17.67
C ARG A 984 15.42 60.64 -17.71
N LEU A 985 14.79 61.72 -17.25
CA LEU A 985 15.43 63.03 -16.98
C LEU A 985 16.40 63.00 -15.78
N GLY A 986 16.90 61.82 -15.37
CA GLY A 986 17.61 61.62 -14.10
C GLY A 986 19.01 61.03 -14.26
N GLN A 987 19.13 59.76 -14.67
CA GLN A 987 20.42 59.09 -14.91
C GLN A 987 20.26 57.94 -15.92
N PRO A 988 21.20 57.74 -16.86
CA PRO A 988 21.22 56.60 -17.77
C PRO A 988 21.60 55.29 -17.04
N PRO A 989 21.07 54.12 -17.45
CA PRO A 989 21.45 52.83 -16.90
C PRO A 989 22.94 52.55 -17.01
N THR A 990 23.52 51.98 -15.95
CA THR A 990 24.93 51.60 -15.92
C THR A 990 25.13 50.22 -16.56
N VAL A 991 26.04 50.13 -17.53
CA VAL A 991 26.35 48.87 -18.23
C VAL A 991 27.77 48.42 -17.90
N VAL A 992 27.91 47.46 -16.98
CA VAL A 992 29.19 46.83 -16.68
C VAL A 992 29.49 45.79 -17.76
N CYS A 993 30.54 46.00 -18.54
CA CYS A 993 30.79 45.16 -19.70
C CYS A 993 32.23 45.16 -20.22
N GLU A 994 32.53 44.25 -21.15
CA GLU A 994 33.78 44.24 -21.91
C GLU A 994 33.78 45.31 -23.01
N LYS A 995 34.92 45.99 -23.20
CA LYS A 995 35.04 47.08 -24.19
C LYS A 995 34.84 46.60 -25.63
N ASP A 996 35.40 45.45 -25.98
CA ASP A 996 35.30 44.89 -27.34
C ASP A 996 33.84 44.50 -27.68
N TRP A 997 33.12 43.95 -26.71
CA TRP A 997 31.70 43.63 -26.84
C TRP A 997 30.85 44.89 -27.01
N TRP A 998 31.07 45.91 -26.18
CA TRP A 998 30.35 47.20 -26.25
C TRP A 998 30.43 47.85 -27.64
N ASN A 999 31.62 47.80 -28.25
CA ASN A 999 31.85 48.36 -29.59
C ASN A 999 31.18 47.54 -30.71
N ALA A 1000 30.81 46.29 -30.44
CA ALA A 1000 30.21 45.38 -31.41
C ALA A 1000 28.68 45.25 -31.28
N LEU A 1001 28.06 46.09 -30.44
CA LEU A 1001 26.61 46.23 -30.32
C LEU A 1001 26.02 46.95 -31.53
N GLU A 1002 24.83 46.50 -31.96
CA GLU A 1002 24.00 47.10 -33.00
C GLU A 1002 22.99 48.07 -32.36
N TRP A 1003 22.75 49.22 -33.00
CA TRP A 1003 21.90 50.29 -32.48
C TRP A 1003 20.93 50.80 -33.54
N ASP A 1004 19.66 51.00 -33.16
CA ASP A 1004 18.59 51.42 -34.08
C ASP A 1004 18.39 52.95 -34.09
N GLY A 1005 19.13 53.68 -33.26
CA GLY A 1005 19.17 55.14 -33.23
C GLY A 1005 18.41 55.77 -32.06
N LEU A 1006 18.55 57.09 -31.93
CA LEU A 1006 17.94 57.87 -30.84
C LEU A 1006 16.41 57.88 -30.89
N GLU A 1007 15.82 57.86 -32.10
CA GLU A 1007 14.36 57.86 -32.30
C GLU A 1007 13.71 56.57 -31.79
N ALA A 1008 14.39 55.44 -31.98
CA ALA A 1008 14.00 54.14 -31.42
C ALA A 1008 14.28 54.02 -29.91
N LYS A 1009 14.82 55.08 -29.27
CA LYS A 1009 15.34 55.08 -27.89
C LYS A 1009 16.34 53.95 -27.62
N HIS A 1010 17.12 53.60 -28.65
CA HIS A 1010 18.12 52.53 -28.64
C HIS A 1010 19.43 53.06 -29.24
N HIS A 1011 20.20 53.79 -28.42
CA HIS A 1011 21.45 54.44 -28.81
C HIS A 1011 22.47 54.41 -27.66
N PRO A 1012 23.80 54.29 -27.90
CA PRO A 1012 24.82 54.20 -26.86
C PRO A 1012 24.78 55.33 -25.84
N SER A 1013 24.42 56.55 -26.27
CA SER A 1013 24.37 57.74 -25.40
C SER A 1013 23.29 57.67 -24.31
N LEU A 1014 22.35 56.72 -24.43
CA LEU A 1014 21.30 56.49 -23.43
C LEU A 1014 21.77 55.58 -22.30
N PHE A 1015 23.02 55.12 -22.33
CA PHE A 1015 23.63 54.21 -21.36
C PHE A 1015 24.95 54.79 -20.83
N ARG A 1016 25.35 54.34 -19.64
CA ARG A 1016 26.65 54.66 -19.03
C ARG A 1016 27.50 53.39 -18.98
N PRO A 1017 28.38 53.12 -19.96
CA PRO A 1017 29.24 51.95 -19.91
C PRO A 1017 30.32 52.09 -18.83
N LYS A 1018 30.50 51.05 -18.03
CA LYS A 1018 31.62 50.86 -17.09
C LYS A 1018 32.39 49.64 -17.57
N HIS A 1019 33.55 49.86 -18.17
CA HIS A 1019 34.33 48.75 -18.72
C HIS A 1019 35.04 47.99 -17.60
N SER A 1020 34.83 46.67 -17.51
CA SER A 1020 35.61 45.81 -16.63
C SER A 1020 37.06 45.73 -17.13
N CYS A 1021 38.04 45.90 -16.24
CA CYS A 1021 39.47 45.78 -16.55
C CYS A 1021 39.95 44.32 -16.74
N HIS A 1022 39.10 43.32 -16.47
CA HIS A 1022 39.53 41.94 -16.20
C HIS A 1022 39.48 40.95 -17.38
N TYR A 1023 39.25 41.37 -18.63
CA TYR A 1023 39.29 40.44 -19.78
C TYR A 1023 40.35 40.84 -20.80
N ARG A 1024 41.60 40.39 -20.58
CA ARG A 1024 42.62 40.34 -21.65
C ARG A 1024 42.31 39.15 -22.55
N LYS A 1025 42.06 39.39 -23.84
CA LYS A 1025 42.09 38.36 -24.89
C LYS A 1025 43.25 37.38 -24.61
N PRO A 1026 43.03 36.05 -24.60
CA PRO A 1026 44.15 35.14 -24.71
C PRO A 1026 44.81 35.47 -26.05
N LYS A 1027 46.06 35.97 -26.00
CA LYS A 1027 46.86 36.21 -27.20
C LYS A 1027 46.91 34.89 -27.96
N LEU A 1028 46.25 34.84 -29.12
CA LEU A 1028 46.53 33.82 -30.13
C LEU A 1028 48.03 33.87 -30.42
N LEU A 1029 48.78 32.90 -29.89
CA LEU A 1029 50.15 32.65 -30.27
C LEU A 1029 50.14 32.26 -31.75
N ARG A 1030 50.56 33.20 -32.60
CA ARG A 1030 50.83 32.94 -34.02
C ARG A 1030 52.00 31.96 -34.12
N GLY A 1031 51.69 30.77 -34.63
CA GLY A 1031 52.56 29.99 -35.52
C GLY A 1031 53.50 28.97 -34.88
N SER A 1032 53.22 27.69 -35.07
CA SER A 1032 54.12 26.78 -35.82
C SER A 1032 53.32 25.58 -36.34
N VAL A 1033 53.48 25.29 -37.63
CA VAL A 1033 52.94 24.12 -38.33
C VAL A 1033 53.81 22.90 -38.01
N LEU A 1034 53.22 21.80 -37.55
CA LEU A 1034 53.72 20.44 -37.78
C LEU A 1034 52.53 19.57 -38.22
N ARG A 1035 52.59 19.12 -39.48
CA ARG A 1035 51.68 18.13 -40.06
C ARG A 1035 52.04 16.74 -39.53
N SER A 1036 51.06 16.03 -38.96
CA SER A 1036 51.03 14.57 -38.88
C SER A 1036 49.58 14.08 -38.65
N SER A 1037 48.97 13.60 -39.73
CA SER A 1037 47.87 12.60 -39.83
C SER A 1037 46.63 12.67 -38.92
N ASP A 1038 45.50 13.04 -39.54
CA ASP A 1038 44.11 12.57 -39.32
C ASP A 1038 43.72 11.93 -37.98
N GLN A 1039 43.23 12.75 -37.03
CA GLN A 1039 42.08 12.44 -36.14
C GLN A 1039 41.42 13.76 -35.66
N PRO A 1040 40.07 13.84 -35.57
CA PRO A 1040 39.37 15.05 -35.11
C PRO A 1040 39.50 15.20 -33.59
N ILE A 1041 40.10 16.31 -33.15
CA ILE A 1041 40.23 16.66 -31.74
C ILE A 1041 38.87 17.13 -31.22
N TYR A 1042 38.26 16.28 -30.38
CA TYR A 1042 37.09 16.58 -29.56
C TYR A 1042 37.37 17.77 -28.64
N CYS A 1043 36.49 18.78 -28.65
CA CYS A 1043 36.31 19.65 -27.49
C CYS A 1043 35.86 18.76 -26.33
N MET A 1044 36.70 18.63 -25.31
CA MET A 1044 36.41 17.82 -24.12
C MET A 1044 35.22 18.42 -23.38
N HIS A 1045 34.09 17.71 -23.48
CA HIS A 1045 33.11 17.61 -22.40
C HIS A 1045 33.81 17.01 -21.17
N ALA A 1046 33.75 17.70 -20.04
CA ALA A 1046 33.87 17.14 -18.70
C ALA A 1046 32.82 17.81 -17.82
#